data_AF-A0A7C4Q2X3-F1
#
_entry.id   AF-A0A7C4Q2X3-F1
#
_cell.length_a   1.000
_cell.length_b   1.000
_cell.length_c   1.000
_cell.angle_alpha   90.00
_cell.angle_beta   90.00
_cell.angle_gamma   90.00
#
_symmetry.space_group_name_H-M   'P 1'
#
loop_
_entity.id
_entity.type
_entity.pdbx_description
1 polymer ?
#
loop_
_entity_poly.entity_id
_entity_poly.type
_entity_poly.pdbx_seq_one_letter_code
_entity_poly.pdbx_strand_id
1 'polypeptide(L)'
;MNTYLNAARQGRNEVWRYGVVILAVVVVTFTVQIAASIPFILIEGTTDIFQFSPLSLLILTMLPFPFAGLTVFLGVAFLHQRPLKSLFRPVGAFQWNRLILSAGVWFALSACADVVLAVLQPGNYVWNFNLMEWLPYFLVALLLIPLQTSTEEILFRGYLAQWMGRFGKGLWLPLLVPSILFMLLHGANPEVGTYGLWFTMPFYLSIGLLLGWVTLRSEGLELALGLHAANNLYAALVVTFPSSAIPSPALFRIQTYDPAAGLFTFAVMAVIYLLVMNGLRLTRPVQVLASVLAGFALLAGSVQPVLAKSYFAERFDVEINLQPNGDLLVTETVAFNFEGGPFTFVFRDIIPNELDRLEFVSARMDGTVLPRGNQAGQVEVGQDGDALKIVWHFEPVNDSQHVFELTYWVVGAVRQTNQGDGLVWKAIPPEHEYPIQFSEIRLILPAGITPTQPVKLRNQPIEPFEDGRTILFRLKDIPADSEQVVEAYFSPGSLIQQPPLWQAARLERGRQLRAGLPYAVGLAGGIVLLCGLAASRVRRRYEIEPASVIPPGIISEPPDELTPAAAGYLLNNGRSTVLHLFAVLLDWARRSWIKMEFMEGKGLFKARDFRLYPLERRAASEHESFIQEMVFPAEDSAARSEIYLSKVGQLLLRGQNHFNRLLTHDLLRQGLIRQEALQERTRLNRIASFLFFFGFTVAVAGLVLIGSNFLTPFIGVLLLGVGLGLIVGVLLLWVSAAKLNILTQAGLIHFQRWQSFRNYLQSLTKKENSTLLRPEWLESFLPYAMAFGLGDQWVKAYRDVGLSTILSWAYTAGDSGIDGSILTAVISTSTVDASGGGGGGGDGSGGGSSGAG
;
A
#
# COMPACT_ATOMS: atom_id res chain seq x y z
N MET A 1 -21.76 11.39 17.59
CA MET A 1 -20.36 11.52 17.14
C MET A 1 -19.79 10.12 17.14
N ASN A 2 -19.21 9.66 16.03
CA ASN A 2 -18.76 8.27 15.87
C ASN A 2 -17.58 8.00 16.80
N THR A 3 -17.71 7.05 17.73
CA THR A 3 -16.67 6.81 18.76
C THR A 3 -15.40 6.24 18.16
N TYR A 4 -15.53 5.47 17.09
CA TYR A 4 -14.43 4.89 16.34
C TYR A 4 -13.51 5.98 15.73
N LEU A 5 -14.12 6.95 15.04
CA LEU A 5 -13.38 8.10 14.49
C LEU A 5 -12.81 9.02 15.57
N ASN A 6 -13.50 9.16 16.71
CA ASN A 6 -13.03 9.97 17.82
C ASN A 6 -11.74 9.45 18.46
N ALA A 7 -11.42 8.17 18.31
CA ALA A 7 -10.17 7.61 18.80
C ALA A 7 -8.94 8.23 18.12
N ALA A 8 -9.10 8.82 16.93
CA ALA A 8 -8.10 9.63 16.23
C ALA A 8 -7.71 10.92 16.94
N ARG A 9 -8.49 11.34 17.95
CA ARG A 9 -8.23 12.55 18.74
C ARG A 9 -7.36 12.28 19.96
N GLN A 10 -7.12 11.01 20.30
CA GLN A 10 -6.28 10.60 21.42
C GLN A 10 -4.81 10.56 21.00
N GLY A 11 -3.91 11.09 21.82
CA GLY A 11 -2.47 11.11 21.53
C GLY A 11 -2.05 12.24 20.57
N ARG A 12 -0.84 12.12 20.01
CA ARG A 12 -0.21 13.07 19.09
C ARG A 12 -0.62 12.75 17.65
N ASN A 13 -1.25 13.70 16.96
CA ASN A 13 -1.94 13.42 15.69
C ASN A 13 -1.75 14.54 14.66
N GLU A 14 -0.62 15.22 14.74
CA GLU A 14 -0.16 16.17 13.74
C GLU A 14 -0.06 15.47 12.38
N VAL A 15 -0.45 16.16 11.29
CA VAL A 15 -0.53 15.58 9.94
C VAL A 15 0.79 14.96 9.48
N TRP A 16 1.93 15.57 9.81
CA TRP A 16 3.24 15.02 9.45
C TRP A 16 3.49 13.61 10.01
N ARG A 17 2.89 13.24 11.15
CA ARG A 17 3.03 11.89 11.71
C ARG A 17 2.33 10.86 10.84
N TYR A 18 1.15 11.21 10.32
CA TYR A 18 0.44 10.39 9.35
C TYR A 18 1.25 10.24 8.07
N GLY A 19 1.81 11.33 7.54
CA GLY A 19 2.71 11.28 6.39
C GLY A 19 3.93 10.39 6.62
N VAL A 20 4.58 10.49 7.78
CA VAL A 20 5.76 9.66 8.12
C VAL A 20 5.40 8.17 8.26
N VAL A 21 4.29 7.83 8.91
CA VAL A 21 3.88 6.42 9.03
C VAL A 21 3.49 5.84 7.68
N ILE A 22 2.73 6.57 6.86
CA ILE A 22 2.36 6.12 5.51
C ILE A 22 3.61 5.93 4.65
N LEU A 23 4.53 6.89 4.66
CA LEU A 23 5.80 6.77 3.95
C LEU A 23 6.62 5.57 4.45
N ALA A 24 6.67 5.36 5.76
CA ALA A 24 7.37 4.22 6.34
C ALA A 24 6.72 2.89 5.91
N VAL A 25 5.39 2.80 5.88
CA VAL A 25 4.66 1.62 5.38
C VAL A 25 5.03 1.33 3.94
N VAL A 26 5.03 2.34 3.06
CA VAL A 26 5.41 2.20 1.66
C VAL A 26 6.87 1.70 1.54
N VAL A 27 7.81 2.36 2.21
CA VAL A 27 9.24 2.01 2.17
C VAL A 27 9.48 0.59 2.69
N VAL A 28 8.86 0.21 3.82
CA VAL A 28 8.99 -1.13 4.40
C VAL A 28 8.40 -2.17 3.47
N THR A 29 7.23 -1.91 2.89
CA THR A 29 6.56 -2.82 1.96
C THR A 29 7.45 -3.13 0.76
N PHE A 30 7.95 -2.09 0.08
CA PHE A 30 8.87 -2.27 -1.04
C PHE A 30 10.17 -2.95 -0.62
N THR A 31 10.76 -2.55 0.50
CA THR A 31 12.02 -3.15 0.99
C THR A 31 11.86 -4.64 1.24
N VAL A 32 10.78 -5.05 1.92
CA VAL A 32 10.50 -6.46 2.18
C VAL A 32 10.19 -7.21 0.90
N GLN A 33 9.37 -6.63 0.01
CA GLN A 33 9.04 -7.22 -1.30
C GLN A 33 10.31 -7.51 -2.12
N ILE A 34 11.21 -6.53 -2.19
CA ILE A 34 12.49 -6.63 -2.90
C ILE A 34 13.41 -7.66 -2.25
N ALA A 35 13.54 -7.64 -0.92
CA ALA A 35 14.38 -8.61 -0.22
C ALA A 35 13.83 -10.04 -0.36
N ALA A 36 12.50 -10.17 -0.35
CA ALA A 36 11.81 -11.44 -0.50
C ALA A 36 11.89 -11.98 -1.93
N SER A 37 11.95 -11.14 -2.96
CA SER A 37 12.03 -11.62 -4.35
C SER A 37 13.32 -12.38 -4.63
N ILE A 38 14.44 -12.01 -3.97
CA ILE A 38 15.76 -12.64 -4.19
C ILE A 38 15.73 -14.17 -4.03
N PRO A 39 15.31 -14.75 -2.89
CA PRO A 39 15.24 -16.21 -2.75
C PRO A 39 14.25 -16.85 -3.73
N PHE A 40 13.12 -16.21 -4.06
CA PHE A 40 12.17 -16.78 -5.02
C PHE A 40 12.70 -16.78 -6.45
N ILE A 41 13.44 -15.75 -6.88
CA ILE A 41 14.15 -15.74 -8.17
C ILE A 41 15.14 -16.92 -8.25
N LEU A 42 15.77 -17.27 -7.13
CA LEU A 42 16.69 -18.42 -7.06
C LEU A 42 15.96 -19.77 -7.08
N ILE A 43 14.79 -19.86 -6.44
CA ILE A 43 13.97 -21.08 -6.38
C ILE A 43 13.29 -21.34 -7.73
N GLU A 44 12.68 -20.32 -8.30
CA GLU A 44 11.89 -20.39 -9.55
C GLU A 44 12.79 -20.33 -10.80
N GLY A 45 14.05 -19.89 -10.66
CA GLY A 45 15.01 -19.85 -11.76
C GLY A 45 14.73 -18.79 -12.82
N THR A 46 13.85 -17.83 -12.54
CA THR A 46 13.46 -16.75 -13.44
C THR A 46 13.34 -15.42 -12.69
N THR A 47 13.58 -14.30 -13.38
CA THR A 47 13.34 -12.95 -12.85
C THR A 47 11.94 -12.44 -13.18
N ASP A 48 11.22 -13.15 -14.05
CA ASP A 48 9.84 -12.85 -14.39
C ASP A 48 8.90 -13.40 -13.31
N ILE A 49 8.39 -12.51 -12.46
CA ILE A 49 7.52 -12.87 -11.35
C ILE A 49 6.18 -13.48 -11.80
N PHE A 50 5.75 -13.23 -13.03
CA PHE A 50 4.51 -13.79 -13.58
C PHE A 50 4.65 -15.26 -13.93
N GLN A 51 5.89 -15.77 -14.00
CA GLN A 51 6.18 -17.20 -14.20
C GLN A 51 6.36 -17.96 -12.88
N PHE A 52 6.24 -17.30 -11.72
CA PHE A 52 6.41 -17.97 -10.44
C PHE A 52 5.25 -18.92 -10.17
N SER A 53 5.55 -20.04 -9.51
CA SER A 53 4.49 -20.93 -9.01
C SER A 53 3.47 -20.16 -8.14
N PRO A 54 2.17 -20.54 -8.15
CA PRO A 54 1.15 -19.86 -7.34
C PRO A 54 1.52 -19.75 -5.86
N LEU A 55 2.19 -20.76 -5.31
CA LEU A 55 2.65 -20.76 -3.92
C LEU A 55 3.74 -19.71 -3.67
N SER A 56 4.76 -19.65 -4.53
CA SER A 56 5.83 -18.65 -4.41
C SER A 56 5.30 -17.24 -4.60
N LEU A 57 4.40 -17.04 -5.57
CA LEU A 57 3.77 -15.75 -5.80
C LEU A 57 2.90 -15.32 -4.61
N LEU A 58 2.12 -16.24 -4.02
CA LEU A 58 1.36 -15.98 -2.80
C LEU A 58 2.28 -15.54 -1.66
N ILE A 59 3.36 -16.26 -1.39
CA ILE A 59 4.28 -15.88 -0.29
C ILE A 59 4.92 -14.52 -0.60
N LEU A 60 5.45 -14.35 -1.80
CA LEU A 60 6.16 -13.15 -2.22
C LEU A 60 5.28 -11.91 -2.12
N THR A 61 4.02 -11.98 -2.56
CA THR A 61 3.07 -10.85 -2.54
C THR A 61 2.47 -10.60 -1.17
N MET A 62 2.31 -11.62 -0.32
CA MET A 62 1.68 -11.49 1.00
C MET A 62 2.68 -11.18 2.13
N LEU A 63 3.96 -11.53 1.97
CA LEU A 63 4.99 -11.35 3.01
C LEU A 63 5.20 -9.90 3.48
N PRO A 64 5.09 -8.84 2.64
CA PRO A 64 5.25 -7.46 3.10
C PRO A 64 4.20 -7.01 4.13
N PHE A 65 2.99 -7.55 4.08
CA PHE A 65 1.87 -7.08 4.89
C PHE A 65 2.07 -7.23 6.42
N PRO A 66 2.63 -8.32 6.96
CA PRO A 66 3.03 -8.38 8.37
C PRO A 66 3.90 -7.20 8.80
N PHE A 67 4.88 -6.82 7.98
CA PHE A 67 5.83 -5.74 8.27
C PHE A 67 5.19 -4.36 8.11
N ALA A 68 4.32 -4.19 7.12
CA ALA A 68 3.49 -2.99 6.97
C ALA A 68 2.57 -2.80 8.19
N GLY A 69 1.89 -3.85 8.64
CA GLY A 69 1.03 -3.82 9.84
C GLY A 69 1.83 -3.48 11.10
N LEU A 70 3.00 -4.10 11.29
CA LEU A 70 3.93 -3.75 12.36
C LEU A 70 4.35 -2.28 12.29
N THR A 71 4.63 -1.76 11.10
CA THR A 71 5.01 -0.36 10.90
C THR A 71 3.90 0.60 11.32
N VAL A 72 2.63 0.29 11.01
CA VAL A 72 1.48 1.06 11.50
C VAL A 72 1.40 0.98 13.02
N PHE A 73 1.56 -0.20 13.64
CA PHE A 73 1.54 -0.34 15.10
C PHE A 73 2.65 0.46 15.77
N LEU A 74 3.88 0.37 15.29
CA LEU A 74 5.01 1.14 15.80
C LEU A 74 4.76 2.65 15.64
N GLY A 75 4.25 3.07 14.49
CA GLY A 75 3.81 4.44 14.26
C GLY A 75 2.79 4.90 15.29
N VAL A 76 1.74 4.11 15.52
CA VAL A 76 0.67 4.46 16.46
C VAL A 76 1.15 4.45 17.92
N ALA A 77 1.95 3.47 18.30
CA ALA A 77 2.49 3.36 19.66
C ALA A 77 3.53 4.46 19.97
N PHE A 78 4.47 4.72 19.07
CA PHE A 78 5.63 5.57 19.36
C PHE A 78 5.50 6.99 18.80
N LEU A 79 5.01 7.15 17.57
CA LEU A 79 4.81 8.47 16.97
C LEU A 79 3.51 9.10 17.45
N HIS A 80 2.40 8.35 17.43
CA HIS A 80 1.11 8.88 17.88
C HIS A 80 0.90 8.78 19.39
N GLN A 81 1.62 7.91 20.10
CA GLN A 81 1.44 7.70 21.54
C GLN A 81 -0.02 7.42 21.91
N ARG A 82 -0.67 6.57 21.10
CA ARG A 82 -2.07 6.20 21.22
C ARG A 82 -2.19 4.70 21.49
N PRO A 83 -3.16 4.24 22.31
CA PRO A 83 -3.37 2.81 22.52
C PRO A 83 -3.67 2.07 21.21
N LEU A 84 -2.98 0.95 20.94
CA LEU A 84 -3.17 0.17 19.70
C LEU A 84 -4.61 -0.30 19.49
N LYS A 85 -5.33 -0.61 20.57
CA LYS A 85 -6.75 -0.97 20.53
C LYS A 85 -7.63 0.06 19.82
N SER A 86 -7.19 1.33 19.76
CA SER A 86 -7.89 2.38 19.02
C SER A 86 -8.06 2.06 17.53
N LEU A 87 -7.17 1.29 16.91
CA LEU A 87 -7.26 0.90 15.50
C LEU A 87 -8.36 -0.13 15.26
N PHE A 88 -8.63 -0.97 16.25
CA PHE A 88 -9.54 -2.10 16.13
C PHE A 88 -10.92 -1.77 16.68
N ARG A 89 -10.97 -1.39 17.96
CA ARG A 89 -12.19 -1.08 18.68
C ARG A 89 -11.87 -0.18 19.88
N PRO A 90 -12.19 1.13 19.81
CA PRO A 90 -11.85 2.06 20.89
C PRO A 90 -12.62 1.81 22.19
N VAL A 91 -13.86 1.31 22.09
CA VAL A 91 -14.77 1.09 23.22
C VAL A 91 -15.09 -0.40 23.36
N GLY A 92 -14.83 -0.97 24.54
CA GLY A 92 -15.05 -2.37 24.83
C GLY A 92 -13.92 -3.29 24.37
N ALA A 93 -14.17 -4.60 24.47
CA ALA A 93 -13.25 -5.64 24.00
C ALA A 93 -13.51 -5.99 22.53
N PHE A 94 -12.50 -6.55 21.86
CA PHE A 94 -12.63 -7.08 20.50
C PHE A 94 -13.67 -8.21 20.47
N GLN A 95 -14.58 -8.19 19.49
CA GLN A 95 -15.69 -9.14 19.43
C GLN A 95 -15.48 -10.22 18.38
N TRP A 96 -14.79 -11.30 18.77
CA TRP A 96 -14.51 -12.45 17.92
C TRP A 96 -15.74 -13.06 17.25
N ASN A 97 -16.86 -13.15 17.98
CA ASN A 97 -18.11 -13.70 17.45
C ASN A 97 -18.64 -12.88 16.25
N ARG A 98 -18.43 -11.55 16.25
CA ARG A 98 -18.85 -10.71 15.12
C ARG A 98 -17.97 -10.92 13.89
N LEU A 99 -16.67 -11.11 14.10
CA LEU A 99 -15.74 -11.43 13.03
C LEU A 99 -16.11 -12.77 12.38
N ILE A 100 -16.27 -13.82 13.19
CA ILE A 100 -16.60 -15.17 12.70
C ILE A 100 -17.98 -15.17 12.00
N LEU A 101 -18.98 -14.50 12.57
CA LEU A 101 -20.28 -14.36 11.95
C LEU A 101 -20.19 -13.63 10.60
N SER A 102 -19.47 -12.52 10.53
CA SER A 102 -19.27 -11.76 9.30
C SER A 102 -18.60 -12.59 8.21
N ALA A 103 -17.55 -13.32 8.58
CA ALA A 103 -16.84 -14.24 7.69
C ALA A 103 -17.75 -15.36 7.18
N GLY A 104 -18.50 -16.01 8.08
CA GLY A 104 -19.42 -17.10 7.73
C GLY A 104 -20.56 -16.64 6.82
N VAL A 105 -21.15 -15.47 7.07
CA VAL A 105 -22.21 -14.92 6.20
C VAL A 105 -21.65 -14.60 4.82
N TRP A 106 -20.49 -13.93 4.73
CA TRP A 106 -19.92 -13.59 3.43
C TRP A 106 -19.52 -14.85 2.64
N PHE A 107 -18.87 -15.82 3.29
CA PHE A 107 -18.49 -17.09 2.68
C PHE A 107 -19.71 -17.87 2.16
N ALA A 108 -20.80 -17.92 2.93
CA ALA A 108 -22.03 -18.58 2.50
C ALA A 108 -22.68 -17.85 1.32
N LEU A 109 -22.68 -16.52 1.30
CA LEU A 109 -23.19 -15.74 0.17
C LEU A 109 -22.36 -15.98 -1.09
N SER A 110 -21.02 -16.01 -0.99
CA SER A 110 -20.15 -16.35 -2.11
C SER A 110 -20.45 -17.75 -2.66
N ALA A 111 -20.51 -18.75 -1.78
CA ALA A 111 -20.84 -20.12 -2.17
C ALA A 111 -22.22 -20.23 -2.85
N CYS A 112 -23.25 -19.57 -2.31
CA CYS A 112 -24.58 -19.56 -2.93
C CYS A 112 -24.57 -18.84 -4.28
N ALA A 113 -23.86 -17.73 -4.41
CA ALA A 113 -23.74 -16.99 -5.65
C ALA A 113 -23.08 -17.82 -6.74
N ASP A 114 -21.97 -18.50 -6.44
CA ASP A 114 -21.29 -19.38 -7.40
C ASP A 114 -22.13 -20.60 -7.77
N VAL A 115 -22.91 -21.17 -6.84
CA VAL A 115 -23.87 -22.23 -7.18
C VAL A 115 -24.93 -21.72 -8.16
N VAL A 116 -25.47 -20.51 -7.94
CA VAL A 116 -26.44 -19.90 -8.86
C VAL A 116 -25.80 -19.64 -10.23
N LEU A 117 -24.61 -19.05 -10.27
CA LEU A 117 -23.89 -18.79 -11.51
C LEU A 117 -23.53 -20.08 -12.26
N ALA A 118 -23.10 -21.13 -11.57
CA ALA A 118 -22.81 -22.43 -12.17
C ALA A 118 -24.05 -23.07 -12.82
N VAL A 119 -25.24 -22.86 -12.24
CA VAL A 119 -26.51 -23.30 -12.84
C VAL A 119 -26.89 -22.44 -14.05
N LEU A 120 -26.67 -21.13 -13.97
CA LEU A 120 -26.97 -20.18 -15.05
C LEU A 120 -25.97 -20.26 -16.21
N GLN A 121 -24.76 -20.77 -15.96
CA GLN A 121 -23.66 -20.88 -16.93
C GLN A 121 -23.13 -22.32 -16.98
N PRO A 122 -23.92 -23.29 -17.52
CA PRO A 122 -23.51 -24.68 -17.56
C PRO A 122 -22.16 -24.87 -18.28
N GLY A 123 -21.24 -25.59 -17.66
CA GLY A 123 -19.91 -25.87 -18.19
C GLY A 123 -18.83 -24.82 -17.85
N ASN A 124 -19.22 -23.65 -17.35
CA ASN A 124 -18.23 -22.59 -17.04
C ASN A 124 -17.39 -22.90 -15.78
N TYR A 125 -17.96 -23.61 -14.80
CA TYR A 125 -17.27 -24.01 -13.57
C TYR A 125 -16.67 -25.41 -13.73
N VAL A 126 -15.34 -25.50 -13.66
CA VAL A 126 -14.59 -26.76 -13.83
C VAL A 126 -13.88 -27.12 -12.55
N TRP A 127 -13.88 -28.42 -12.22
CA TRP A 127 -13.12 -28.96 -11.10
C TRP A 127 -11.61 -28.87 -11.37
N ASN A 128 -10.86 -28.20 -10.50
CA ASN A 128 -9.45 -27.86 -10.66
C ASN A 128 -8.55 -28.42 -9.52
N PHE A 129 -9.11 -29.25 -8.64
CA PHE A 129 -8.41 -29.69 -7.43
C PHE A 129 -7.23 -30.65 -7.70
N ASN A 130 -6.03 -30.23 -7.30
CA ASN A 130 -4.84 -31.06 -7.17
C ASN A 130 -4.32 -30.99 -5.73
N LEU A 131 -4.34 -32.11 -4.99
CA LEU A 131 -3.96 -32.14 -3.58
C LEU A 131 -2.51 -31.68 -3.31
N MET A 132 -1.58 -32.01 -4.21
CA MET A 132 -0.15 -31.71 -4.02
C MET A 132 0.14 -30.21 -4.16
N GLU A 133 -0.65 -29.50 -4.96
CA GLU A 133 -0.55 -28.05 -5.13
C GLU A 133 -1.45 -27.31 -4.11
N TRP A 134 -2.67 -27.82 -3.92
CA TRP A 134 -3.68 -27.20 -3.06
C TRP A 134 -3.30 -27.23 -1.58
N LEU A 135 -2.76 -28.34 -1.05
CA LEU A 135 -2.52 -28.45 0.40
C LEU A 135 -1.43 -27.49 0.91
N PRO A 136 -0.23 -27.39 0.28
CA PRO A 136 0.76 -26.39 0.68
C PRO A 136 0.23 -24.96 0.54
N TYR A 137 -0.48 -24.68 -0.56
CA TYR A 137 -1.09 -23.38 -0.80
C TYR A 137 -2.13 -23.04 0.26
N PHE A 138 -3.01 -23.98 0.59
CA PHE A 138 -4.03 -23.84 1.63
C PHE A 138 -3.44 -23.48 2.98
N LEU A 139 -2.39 -24.19 3.42
CA LEU A 139 -1.75 -23.93 4.71
C LEU A 139 -1.13 -22.53 4.78
N VAL A 140 -0.50 -22.08 3.70
CA VAL A 140 0.10 -20.74 3.61
C VAL A 140 -0.98 -19.66 3.50
N ALA A 141 -1.99 -19.87 2.66
CA ALA A 141 -3.10 -18.95 2.45
C ALA A 141 -3.89 -18.72 3.75
N LEU A 142 -4.16 -19.79 4.52
CA LEU A 142 -4.86 -19.71 5.80
C LEU A 142 -4.13 -18.85 6.84
N LEU A 143 -2.81 -18.70 6.72
CA LEU A 143 -2.00 -17.85 7.58
C LEU A 143 -1.83 -16.43 7.01
N LEU A 144 -1.38 -16.33 5.76
CA LEU A 144 -0.94 -15.07 5.18
C LEU A 144 -2.09 -14.19 4.69
N ILE A 145 -3.18 -14.76 4.15
CA ILE A 145 -4.32 -13.96 3.67
C ILE A 145 -5.05 -13.25 4.81
N PRO A 146 -5.38 -13.90 5.95
CA PRO A 146 -5.94 -13.19 7.10
C PRO A 146 -5.02 -12.09 7.63
N LEU A 147 -3.70 -12.27 7.57
CA LEU A 147 -2.74 -11.26 8.01
C LEU A 147 -2.66 -10.09 7.02
N GLN A 148 -2.67 -10.35 5.72
CA GLN A 148 -2.72 -9.34 4.66
C GLN A 148 -3.99 -8.50 4.76
N THR A 149 -5.16 -9.15 4.73
CA THR A 149 -6.46 -8.47 4.88
C THR A 149 -6.55 -7.70 6.20
N SER A 150 -5.99 -8.24 7.29
CA SER A 150 -5.93 -7.51 8.58
C SER A 150 -5.09 -6.24 8.49
N THR A 151 -3.89 -6.30 7.89
CA THR A 151 -3.05 -5.12 7.70
C THR A 151 -3.74 -4.07 6.84
N GLU A 152 -4.42 -4.47 5.76
CA GLU A 152 -5.19 -3.55 4.93
C GLU A 152 -6.32 -2.89 5.72
N GLU A 153 -7.12 -3.66 6.45
CA GLU A 153 -8.18 -3.10 7.28
C GLU A 153 -7.64 -2.16 8.36
N ILE A 154 -6.51 -2.51 8.99
CA ILE A 154 -5.85 -1.63 9.97
C ILE A 154 -5.35 -0.34 9.29
N LEU A 155 -4.77 -0.41 8.09
CA LEU A 155 -4.24 0.75 7.39
C LEU A 155 -5.36 1.66 6.86
N PHE A 156 -6.30 1.11 6.10
CA PHE A 156 -7.34 1.89 5.43
C PHE A 156 -8.46 2.31 6.39
N ARG A 157 -8.96 1.38 7.21
CA ARG A 157 -10.13 1.62 8.07
C ARG A 157 -9.71 1.99 9.50
N GLY A 158 -8.66 1.37 10.02
CA GLY A 158 -8.09 1.68 11.34
C GLY A 158 -7.34 3.02 11.38
N TYR A 159 -6.48 3.29 10.41
CA TYR A 159 -5.54 4.40 10.50
C TYR A 159 -5.95 5.58 9.61
N LEU A 160 -6.16 5.34 8.31
CA LEU A 160 -6.51 6.38 7.34
C LEU A 160 -7.93 6.92 7.51
N ALA A 161 -8.95 6.05 7.70
CA ALA A 161 -10.31 6.53 7.95
C ALA A 161 -10.39 7.37 9.23
N GLN A 162 -9.66 6.97 10.27
CA GLN A 162 -9.53 7.73 11.50
C GLN A 162 -8.84 9.09 11.28
N TRP A 163 -7.78 9.14 10.47
CA TRP A 163 -7.13 10.39 10.07
C TRP A 163 -8.12 11.32 9.36
N MET A 164 -8.84 10.80 8.36
CA MET A 164 -9.86 11.54 7.61
C MET A 164 -11.01 12.01 8.51
N GLY A 165 -11.35 11.23 9.54
CA GLY A 165 -12.35 11.59 10.56
C GLY A 165 -12.02 12.82 11.38
N ARG A 166 -10.78 13.33 11.27
CA ARG A 166 -10.37 14.59 11.90
C ARG A 166 -10.79 15.83 11.11
N PHE A 167 -10.96 15.72 9.78
CA PHE A 167 -11.24 16.86 8.90
C PHE A 167 -12.72 17.05 8.57
N GLY A 168 -13.59 16.11 8.96
CA GLY A 168 -15.03 16.17 8.69
C GLY A 168 -15.89 15.78 9.90
N LYS A 169 -17.10 16.33 9.99
CA LYS A 169 -18.11 15.96 11.01
C LYS A 169 -18.96 14.75 10.63
N GLY A 170 -18.75 14.18 9.43
CA GLY A 170 -19.55 13.10 8.85
C GLY A 170 -18.76 11.83 8.54
N LEU A 171 -19.47 10.81 8.04
CA LEU A 171 -18.89 9.51 7.69
C LEU A 171 -18.34 9.46 6.26
N TRP A 172 -18.67 10.44 5.41
CA TRP A 172 -18.34 10.41 3.99
C TRP A 172 -16.85 10.53 3.71
N LEU A 173 -16.13 11.47 4.31
CA LEU A 173 -14.69 11.61 4.08
C LEU A 173 -13.90 10.38 4.57
N PRO A 174 -14.15 9.85 5.79
CA PRO A 174 -13.58 8.58 6.26
C PRO A 174 -13.98 7.34 5.46
N LEU A 175 -15.07 7.40 4.69
CA LEU A 175 -15.54 6.31 3.86
C LEU A 175 -14.93 6.38 2.46
N LEU A 176 -15.06 7.52 1.79
CA LEU A 176 -14.72 7.69 0.38
C LEU A 176 -13.21 7.70 0.15
N VAL A 177 -12.43 8.44 0.94
CA VAL A 177 -10.99 8.59 0.70
C VAL A 177 -10.25 7.25 0.82
N PRO A 178 -10.42 6.45 1.89
CA PRO A 178 -9.78 5.15 1.96
C PRO A 178 -10.27 4.19 0.86
N SER A 179 -11.55 4.25 0.49
CA SER A 179 -12.11 3.37 -0.56
C SER A 179 -11.56 3.69 -1.95
N ILE A 180 -11.37 4.97 -2.26
CA ILE A 180 -10.75 5.42 -3.52
C ILE A 180 -9.27 5.04 -3.56
N LEU A 181 -8.52 5.26 -2.47
CA LEU A 181 -7.11 4.86 -2.42
C LEU A 181 -6.96 3.33 -2.52
N PHE A 182 -7.85 2.58 -1.87
CA PHE A 182 -7.90 1.13 -1.99
C PHE A 182 -8.11 0.71 -3.46
N MET A 183 -9.12 1.27 -4.13
CA MET A 183 -9.37 1.04 -5.57
C MET A 183 -8.14 1.36 -6.43
N LEU A 184 -7.52 2.53 -6.26
CA LEU A 184 -6.39 2.95 -7.08
C LEU A 184 -5.18 2.03 -6.95
N LEU A 185 -4.92 1.50 -5.76
CA LEU A 185 -3.81 0.56 -5.54
C LEU A 185 -4.01 -0.78 -6.24
N HIS A 186 -5.26 -1.16 -6.52
CA HIS A 186 -5.58 -2.39 -7.27
C HIS A 186 -5.57 -2.17 -8.78
N GLY A 187 -5.33 -0.94 -9.27
CA GLY A 187 -5.28 -0.65 -10.71
C GLY A 187 -4.12 -1.36 -11.45
N ALA A 188 -3.13 -1.87 -10.73
CA ALA A 188 -2.01 -2.64 -11.27
C ALA A 188 -2.27 -4.17 -11.28
N ASN A 189 -3.46 -4.61 -10.87
CA ASN A 189 -3.80 -6.02 -10.84
C ASN A 189 -4.03 -6.56 -12.27
N PRO A 190 -3.61 -7.81 -12.57
CA PRO A 190 -3.72 -8.39 -13.92
C PRO A 190 -5.15 -8.36 -14.48
N GLU A 191 -6.16 -8.64 -13.65
CA GLU A 191 -7.56 -8.62 -14.05
C GLU A 191 -8.03 -7.26 -14.59
N VAL A 192 -7.43 -6.16 -14.14
CA VAL A 192 -7.76 -4.82 -14.64
C VAL A 192 -7.29 -4.64 -16.08
N GLY A 193 -6.12 -5.21 -16.41
CA GLY A 193 -5.59 -5.23 -17.77
C GLY A 193 -6.41 -6.14 -18.69
N THR A 194 -6.77 -7.34 -18.22
CA THR A 194 -7.51 -8.34 -19.01
C THR A 194 -8.98 -7.98 -19.21
N TYR A 195 -9.70 -7.58 -18.16
CA TYR A 195 -11.16 -7.38 -18.20
C TYR A 195 -11.59 -5.91 -18.27
N GLY A 196 -10.61 -5.01 -18.40
CA GLY A 196 -10.83 -3.59 -18.58
C GLY A 196 -11.19 -2.83 -17.29
N LEU A 197 -10.82 -1.54 -17.28
CA LEU A 197 -10.98 -0.64 -16.14
C LEU A 197 -12.46 -0.42 -15.74
N TRP A 198 -13.38 -0.48 -16.68
CA TRP A 198 -14.77 -0.03 -16.50
C TRP A 198 -15.62 -0.95 -15.62
N PHE A 199 -15.26 -2.24 -15.50
CA PHE A 199 -16.00 -3.20 -14.67
C PHE A 199 -15.21 -3.63 -13.43
N THR A 200 -13.89 -3.72 -13.54
CA THR A 200 -13.00 -4.18 -12.46
C THR A 200 -12.74 -3.12 -11.40
N MET A 201 -12.48 -1.86 -11.78
CA MET A 201 -12.23 -0.79 -10.80
C MET A 201 -13.46 -0.46 -9.94
N PRO A 202 -14.70 -0.40 -10.48
CA PRO A 202 -15.90 -0.26 -9.66
C PRO A 202 -16.09 -1.37 -8.63
N PHE A 203 -15.64 -2.61 -8.90
CA PHE A 203 -15.68 -3.69 -7.91
C PHE A 203 -14.79 -3.36 -6.69
N TYR A 204 -13.53 -2.96 -6.91
CA TYR A 204 -12.64 -2.58 -5.80
C TYR A 204 -13.13 -1.36 -5.02
N LEU A 205 -13.71 -0.38 -5.71
CA LEU A 205 -14.34 0.76 -5.03
C LEU A 205 -15.52 0.29 -4.17
N SER A 206 -16.36 -0.60 -4.71
CA SER A 206 -17.58 -1.08 -4.07
C SER A 206 -17.31 -1.93 -2.82
N ILE A 207 -16.35 -2.86 -2.88
CA ILE A 207 -15.90 -3.59 -1.69
C ILE A 207 -15.19 -2.66 -0.69
N GLY A 208 -14.45 -1.67 -1.22
CA GLY A 208 -13.87 -0.57 -0.46
C GLY A 208 -14.89 0.12 0.45
N LEU A 209 -15.99 0.56 -0.17
CA LEU A 209 -17.12 1.23 0.46
C LEU A 209 -17.86 0.32 1.45
N LEU A 210 -18.10 -0.95 1.09
CA LEU A 210 -18.79 -1.90 1.96
C LEU A 210 -18.02 -2.12 3.27
N LEU A 211 -16.72 -2.41 3.18
CA LEU A 211 -15.82 -2.62 4.33
C LEU A 211 -15.72 -1.36 5.20
N GLY A 212 -15.56 -0.19 4.57
CA GLY A 212 -15.54 1.09 5.27
C GLY A 212 -16.86 1.37 5.99
N TRP A 213 -17.99 1.09 5.34
CA TRP A 213 -19.31 1.33 5.90
C TRP A 213 -19.58 0.46 7.14
N VAL A 214 -19.33 -0.85 7.05
CA VAL A 214 -19.57 -1.74 8.19
C VAL A 214 -18.66 -1.43 9.36
N THR A 215 -17.42 -0.98 9.11
CA THR A 215 -16.52 -0.49 10.15
C THR A 215 -17.11 0.74 10.85
N LEU A 216 -17.47 1.76 10.09
CA LEU A 216 -17.97 3.02 10.64
C LEU A 216 -19.30 2.84 11.37
N ARG A 217 -20.18 1.94 10.90
CA ARG A 217 -21.48 1.68 11.52
C ARG A 217 -21.38 0.81 12.77
N SER A 218 -20.49 -0.18 12.78
CA SER A 218 -20.28 -1.06 13.93
C SER A 218 -19.32 -0.49 14.98
N GLU A 219 -18.65 0.62 14.65
CA GLU A 219 -17.61 1.29 15.45
C GLU A 219 -16.46 0.34 15.84
N GLY A 220 -16.11 -0.58 14.94
CA GLY A 220 -15.03 -1.54 15.10
C GLY A 220 -14.68 -2.26 13.79
N LEU A 221 -13.48 -2.83 13.72
CA LEU A 221 -12.98 -3.53 12.53
C LEU A 221 -13.53 -4.95 12.36
N GLU A 222 -14.20 -5.53 13.36
CA GLU A 222 -14.48 -6.97 13.40
C GLU A 222 -15.27 -7.46 12.19
N LEU A 223 -16.28 -6.71 11.75
CA LEU A 223 -17.08 -7.08 10.60
C LEU A 223 -16.28 -7.00 9.29
N ALA A 224 -15.49 -5.96 9.12
CA ALA A 224 -14.68 -5.76 7.93
C ALA A 224 -13.57 -6.83 7.84
N LEU A 225 -12.89 -7.13 8.95
CA LEU A 225 -11.89 -8.21 9.03
C LEU A 225 -12.48 -9.56 8.63
N GLY A 226 -13.65 -9.91 9.16
CA GLY A 226 -14.31 -11.17 8.83
C GLY A 226 -14.73 -11.25 7.35
N LEU A 227 -15.37 -10.20 6.84
CA LEU A 227 -15.82 -10.12 5.45
C LEU A 227 -14.63 -10.21 4.49
N HIS A 228 -13.62 -9.37 4.69
CA HIS A 228 -12.46 -9.29 3.80
C HIS A 228 -11.65 -10.59 3.80
N ALA A 229 -11.36 -11.16 4.97
CA ALA A 229 -10.65 -12.43 5.06
C ALA A 229 -11.44 -13.57 4.38
N ALA A 230 -12.76 -13.62 4.57
CA ALA A 230 -13.60 -14.62 3.90
C ALA A 230 -13.62 -14.45 2.38
N ASN A 231 -13.72 -13.21 1.89
CA ASN A 231 -13.68 -12.90 0.46
C ASN A 231 -12.40 -13.43 -0.19
N ASN A 232 -11.24 -13.10 0.38
CA ASN A 232 -9.96 -13.45 -0.21
C ASN A 232 -9.62 -14.93 -0.03
N LEU A 233 -9.99 -15.54 1.11
CA LEU A 233 -9.85 -16.99 1.28
C LEU A 233 -10.77 -17.77 0.33
N TYR A 234 -11.99 -17.29 0.07
CA TYR A 234 -12.89 -17.92 -0.88
C TYR A 234 -12.32 -17.87 -2.30
N ALA A 235 -11.87 -16.70 -2.74
CA ALA A 235 -11.23 -16.53 -4.06
C ALA A 235 -9.92 -17.33 -4.20
N ALA A 236 -9.14 -17.45 -3.12
CA ALA A 236 -7.87 -18.17 -3.13
C ALA A 236 -8.03 -19.70 -3.05
N LEU A 237 -9.09 -20.22 -2.40
CA LEU A 237 -9.19 -21.64 -2.07
C LEU A 237 -10.33 -22.36 -2.78
N VAL A 238 -11.44 -21.68 -3.09
CA VAL A 238 -12.68 -22.30 -3.55
C VAL A 238 -12.89 -22.08 -5.04
N VAL A 239 -12.96 -20.83 -5.50
CA VAL A 239 -13.22 -20.49 -6.91
C VAL A 239 -12.21 -19.46 -7.40
N THR A 240 -11.50 -19.79 -8.48
CA THR A 240 -10.56 -18.91 -9.17
C THR A 240 -10.96 -18.70 -10.64
N PHE A 241 -10.33 -17.73 -11.31
CA PHE A 241 -10.60 -17.39 -12.70
C PHE A 241 -9.30 -16.93 -13.42
N PRO A 242 -9.27 -16.89 -14.76
CA PRO A 242 -8.08 -16.48 -15.52
C PRO A 242 -7.65 -15.05 -15.16
N SER A 243 -6.34 -14.79 -15.10
CA SER A 243 -5.79 -13.47 -14.76
C SER A 243 -6.21 -12.90 -13.40
N SER A 244 -6.59 -13.75 -12.42
CA SER A 244 -6.81 -13.32 -11.04
C SER A 244 -5.54 -12.76 -10.40
N ALA A 245 -5.63 -11.66 -9.64
CA ALA A 245 -4.53 -11.10 -8.84
C ALA A 245 -3.94 -12.07 -7.82
N ILE A 246 -4.72 -13.09 -7.43
CA ILE A 246 -4.27 -14.17 -6.57
C ILE A 246 -4.40 -15.47 -7.36
N PRO A 247 -3.44 -15.79 -8.26
CA PRO A 247 -3.41 -17.08 -8.92
C PRO A 247 -3.35 -18.18 -7.86
N SER A 248 -4.18 -19.21 -8.04
CA SER A 248 -4.37 -20.23 -7.02
C SER A 248 -4.75 -21.58 -7.63
N PRO A 249 -4.33 -22.69 -7.00
CA PRO A 249 -4.81 -24.03 -7.34
C PRO A 249 -6.19 -24.31 -6.72
N ALA A 250 -7.14 -23.37 -6.77
CA ALA A 250 -8.45 -23.46 -6.09
C ALA A 250 -9.27 -24.70 -6.51
N LEU A 251 -10.27 -25.07 -5.70
CA LEU A 251 -11.13 -26.24 -5.94
C LEU A 251 -11.82 -26.19 -7.32
N PHE A 252 -12.31 -25.02 -7.70
CA PHE A 252 -12.97 -24.78 -8.97
C PHE A 252 -12.29 -23.63 -9.73
N ARG A 253 -12.29 -23.74 -11.05
CA ARG A 253 -11.87 -22.68 -11.96
C ARG A 253 -13.01 -22.33 -12.90
N ILE A 254 -13.29 -21.03 -13.01
CA ILE A 254 -14.20 -20.50 -14.03
C ILE A 254 -13.42 -20.39 -15.35
N GLN A 255 -14.00 -20.85 -16.47
CA GLN A 255 -13.34 -20.78 -17.78
C GLN A 255 -13.42 -19.37 -18.39
N THR A 256 -14.60 -18.75 -18.34
CA THR A 256 -14.87 -17.41 -18.87
C THR A 256 -15.41 -16.51 -17.75
N TYR A 257 -14.65 -15.46 -17.42
CA TYR A 257 -15.05 -14.51 -16.39
C TYR A 257 -15.79 -13.32 -17.01
N ASP A 258 -17.06 -13.14 -16.62
CA ASP A 258 -17.84 -11.96 -16.96
C ASP A 258 -17.73 -10.92 -15.83
N PRO A 259 -16.97 -9.82 -16.01
CA PRO A 259 -16.76 -8.82 -14.97
C PRO A 259 -18.03 -8.01 -14.66
N ALA A 260 -18.97 -7.91 -15.60
CA ALA A 260 -20.25 -7.23 -15.39
C ALA A 260 -21.18 -8.09 -14.53
N ALA A 261 -21.29 -9.39 -14.84
CA ALA A 261 -22.02 -10.35 -14.00
C ALA A 261 -21.39 -10.46 -12.60
N GLY A 262 -20.06 -10.43 -12.50
CA GLY A 262 -19.34 -10.39 -11.22
C GLY A 262 -19.69 -9.16 -10.38
N LEU A 263 -19.68 -7.97 -10.98
CA LEU A 263 -20.04 -6.71 -10.31
C LEU A 263 -21.51 -6.70 -9.85
N PHE A 264 -22.42 -7.18 -10.70
CA PHE A 264 -23.85 -7.30 -10.36
C PHE A 264 -24.06 -8.27 -9.20
N THR A 265 -23.43 -9.44 -9.26
CA THR A 265 -23.49 -10.46 -8.21
C THR A 265 -22.95 -9.92 -6.89
N PHE A 266 -21.81 -9.21 -6.93
CA PHE A 266 -21.26 -8.51 -5.77
C PHE A 266 -22.25 -7.51 -5.17
N ALA A 267 -22.90 -6.69 -6.00
CA ALA A 267 -23.87 -5.70 -5.53
C ALA A 267 -25.06 -6.37 -4.81
N VAL A 268 -25.59 -7.46 -5.37
CA VAL A 268 -26.65 -8.25 -4.75
C VAL A 268 -26.18 -8.85 -3.41
N MET A 269 -25.00 -9.48 -3.39
CA MET A 269 -24.41 -10.05 -2.18
C MET A 269 -24.20 -8.98 -1.10
N ALA A 270 -23.68 -7.81 -1.46
CA ALA A 270 -23.46 -6.70 -0.53
C ALA A 270 -24.77 -6.21 0.11
N VAL A 271 -25.85 -6.11 -0.67
CA VAL A 271 -27.18 -5.74 -0.15
C VAL A 271 -27.69 -6.81 0.81
N ILE A 272 -27.65 -8.09 0.43
CA ILE A 272 -28.10 -9.19 1.29
C ILE A 272 -27.28 -9.24 2.58
N TYR A 273 -25.96 -9.13 2.48
CA TYR A 273 -25.06 -9.06 3.63
C TYR A 273 -25.45 -7.92 4.59
N LEU A 274 -25.67 -6.71 4.07
CA LEU A 274 -26.10 -5.57 4.90
C LEU A 274 -27.46 -5.80 5.56
N LEU A 275 -28.40 -6.47 4.88
CA LEU A 275 -29.69 -6.82 5.47
C LEU A 275 -29.51 -7.83 6.60
N VAL A 276 -28.80 -8.93 6.36
CA VAL A 276 -28.55 -9.98 7.36
C VAL A 276 -27.87 -9.38 8.60
N MET A 277 -26.81 -8.58 8.40
CA MET A 277 -26.07 -7.96 9.50
C MET A 277 -26.85 -6.88 10.26
N ASN A 278 -27.95 -6.36 9.69
CA ASN A 278 -28.88 -5.44 10.37
C ASN A 278 -30.18 -6.12 10.84
N GLY A 279 -30.22 -7.46 10.92
CA GLY A 279 -31.41 -8.19 11.37
C GLY A 279 -32.59 -8.06 10.40
N LEU A 280 -32.30 -8.05 9.11
CA LEU A 280 -33.25 -7.93 7.98
C LEU A 280 -34.03 -6.61 7.94
N ARG A 281 -33.50 -5.54 8.55
CA ARG A 281 -34.14 -4.21 8.56
C ARG A 281 -33.55 -3.29 7.48
N LEU A 282 -34.38 -2.81 6.55
CA LEU A 282 -34.05 -1.72 5.63
C LEU A 282 -34.03 -0.38 6.36
N THR A 283 -32.90 -0.05 6.99
CA THR A 283 -32.71 1.29 7.55
C THR A 283 -32.37 2.28 6.43
N ARG A 284 -32.74 3.57 6.56
CA ARG A 284 -32.33 4.65 5.62
C ARG A 284 -30.84 4.61 5.24
N PRO A 285 -29.88 4.42 6.19
CA PRO A 285 -28.48 4.26 5.85
C PRO A 285 -28.19 3.08 4.90
N VAL A 286 -28.82 1.93 5.14
CA VAL A 286 -28.64 0.74 4.29
C VAL A 286 -29.21 0.99 2.90
N GLN A 287 -30.37 1.66 2.80
CA GLN A 287 -30.96 2.08 1.52
C GLN A 287 -30.03 2.99 0.72
N VAL A 288 -29.39 3.97 1.38
CA VAL A 288 -28.45 4.88 0.72
C VAL A 288 -27.25 4.12 0.17
N LEU A 289 -26.60 3.27 0.98
CA LEU A 289 -25.45 2.51 0.49
C LEU A 289 -25.84 1.51 -0.61
N ALA A 290 -26.96 0.81 -0.44
CA ALA A 290 -27.50 -0.09 -1.46
C ALA A 290 -27.76 0.66 -2.78
N SER A 291 -28.31 1.88 -2.72
CA SER A 291 -28.55 2.71 -3.90
C SER A 291 -27.25 3.17 -4.57
N VAL A 292 -26.21 3.45 -3.78
CA VAL A 292 -24.87 3.81 -4.32
C VAL A 292 -24.24 2.60 -5.02
N LEU A 293 -24.24 1.44 -4.37
CA LEU A 293 -23.70 0.20 -4.95
C LEU A 293 -24.47 -0.22 -6.21
N ALA A 294 -25.81 -0.13 -6.17
CA ALA A 294 -26.66 -0.37 -7.33
C ALA A 294 -26.43 0.66 -8.44
N GLY A 295 -26.21 1.93 -8.09
CA GLY A 295 -25.86 2.99 -9.05
C GLY A 295 -24.56 2.71 -9.79
N PHE A 296 -23.52 2.20 -9.10
CA PHE A 296 -22.29 1.77 -9.76
C PHE A 296 -22.51 0.58 -10.69
N ALA A 297 -23.29 -0.42 -10.28
CA ALA A 297 -23.64 -1.56 -11.13
C ALA A 297 -24.45 -1.13 -12.37
N LEU A 298 -25.38 -0.18 -12.22
CA LEU A 298 -26.20 0.34 -13.31
C LEU A 298 -25.42 1.24 -14.28
N LEU A 299 -24.51 2.07 -13.77
CA LEU A 299 -23.63 2.89 -14.61
C LEU A 299 -22.70 1.99 -15.45
N ALA A 300 -22.19 0.91 -14.87
CA ALA A 300 -21.42 -0.10 -15.60
C ALA A 300 -22.27 -0.83 -16.67
N GLY A 301 -23.53 -1.13 -16.36
CA GLY A 301 -24.48 -1.78 -17.29
C GLY A 301 -25.11 -0.86 -18.35
N SER A 302 -24.86 0.46 -18.29
CA SER A 302 -25.41 1.44 -19.26
C SER A 302 -24.59 1.61 -20.53
N VAL A 303 -23.46 0.91 -20.63
CA VAL A 303 -22.76 0.70 -21.89
C VAL A 303 -23.51 -0.39 -22.64
N GLN A 304 -24.13 -0.03 -23.78
CA GLN A 304 -24.75 -1.01 -24.67
C GLN A 304 -23.73 -2.11 -24.96
N PRO A 305 -24.11 -3.41 -24.89
CA PRO A 305 -23.31 -4.42 -25.57
C PRO A 305 -23.28 -3.98 -27.03
N VAL A 306 -22.13 -3.50 -27.50
CA VAL A 306 -21.85 -3.50 -28.93
C VAL A 306 -22.15 -4.94 -29.35
N LEU A 307 -22.98 -5.15 -30.38
CA LEU A 307 -23.16 -6.47 -30.99
C LEU A 307 -21.76 -7.04 -31.17
N ALA A 308 -21.39 -7.97 -30.29
CA ALA A 308 -20.02 -8.43 -30.23
C ALA A 308 -19.77 -9.09 -31.57
N LYS A 309 -18.88 -8.52 -32.38
CA LYS A 309 -18.29 -9.26 -33.48
C LYS A 309 -17.63 -10.48 -32.82
N SER A 310 -18.07 -11.68 -33.14
CA SER A 310 -17.53 -12.91 -32.59
C SER A 310 -16.86 -13.69 -33.69
N TYR A 311 -15.84 -14.45 -33.33
CA TYR A 311 -15.19 -15.36 -34.26
C TYR A 311 -14.64 -16.54 -33.47
N PHE A 312 -14.54 -17.69 -34.12
CA PHE A 312 -13.93 -18.88 -33.53
C PHE A 312 -13.06 -19.58 -34.57
N ALA A 313 -12.12 -20.40 -34.10
CA ALA A 313 -11.34 -21.25 -34.98
C ALA A 313 -12.06 -22.59 -35.16
N GLU A 314 -12.49 -22.91 -36.38
CA GLU A 314 -12.92 -24.27 -36.71
C GLU A 314 -11.71 -25.22 -36.57
N ARG A 315 -10.54 -24.75 -36.98
CA ARG A 315 -9.30 -25.52 -36.94
C ARG A 315 -8.11 -24.64 -36.60
N PHE A 316 -7.20 -25.16 -35.78
CA PHE A 316 -5.86 -24.60 -35.58
C PHE A 316 -4.85 -25.75 -35.56
N ASP A 317 -4.20 -26.04 -36.68
CA ASP A 317 -3.13 -27.04 -36.75
C ASP A 317 -1.76 -26.43 -36.57
N VAL A 318 -0.86 -27.25 -36.03
CA VAL A 318 0.53 -26.85 -35.79
C VAL A 318 1.44 -27.99 -36.21
N GLU A 319 2.24 -27.77 -37.25
CA GLU A 319 3.31 -28.67 -37.66
C GLU A 319 4.65 -28.15 -37.16
N ILE A 320 5.36 -28.98 -36.39
CA ILE A 320 6.65 -28.69 -35.77
C ILE A 320 7.68 -29.63 -36.40
N ASN A 321 8.48 -29.11 -37.32
CA ASN A 321 9.53 -29.88 -37.97
C ASN A 321 10.88 -29.64 -37.28
N LEU A 322 11.23 -30.54 -36.36
CA LEU A 322 12.46 -30.49 -35.58
C LEU A 322 13.66 -30.87 -36.46
N GLN A 323 14.68 -30.02 -36.48
CA GLN A 323 15.91 -30.22 -37.24
C GLN A 323 17.00 -30.91 -36.40
N PRO A 324 18.00 -31.56 -37.03
CA PRO A 324 19.10 -32.23 -36.33
C PRO A 324 19.93 -31.33 -35.40
N ASN A 325 19.90 -30.01 -35.61
CA ASN A 325 20.59 -29.01 -34.79
C ASN A 325 19.71 -28.43 -33.67
N GLY A 326 18.47 -28.91 -33.50
CA GLY A 326 17.52 -28.43 -32.49
C GLY A 326 16.65 -27.25 -32.90
N ASP A 327 16.80 -26.71 -34.12
CA ASP A 327 15.91 -25.66 -34.63
C ASP A 327 14.57 -26.25 -35.08
N LEU A 328 13.51 -25.43 -35.07
CA LEU A 328 12.18 -25.84 -35.53
C LEU A 328 11.78 -25.03 -36.76
N LEU A 329 11.29 -25.69 -37.79
CA LEU A 329 10.46 -25.06 -38.81
C LEU A 329 9.00 -25.29 -38.41
N VAL A 330 8.31 -24.22 -38.01
CA VAL A 330 6.93 -24.29 -37.54
C VAL A 330 6.00 -23.77 -38.63
N THR A 331 4.92 -24.51 -38.88
CA THR A 331 3.80 -24.08 -39.73
C THR A 331 2.51 -24.13 -38.91
N GLU A 332 1.88 -22.98 -38.72
CA GLU A 332 0.57 -22.82 -38.09
C GLU A 332 -0.49 -22.63 -39.20
N THR A 333 -1.63 -23.31 -39.09
CA THR A 333 -2.76 -23.16 -40.02
C THR A 333 -4.05 -22.98 -39.22
N VAL A 334 -4.68 -21.81 -39.35
CA VAL A 334 -5.88 -21.42 -38.59
C VAL A 334 -7.03 -21.12 -39.53
N ALA A 335 -8.14 -21.83 -39.39
CA ALA A 335 -9.39 -21.60 -40.11
C ALA A 335 -10.37 -20.85 -39.21
N PHE A 336 -10.50 -19.53 -39.42
CA PHE A 336 -11.43 -18.69 -38.66
C PHE A 336 -12.79 -18.64 -39.33
N ASN A 337 -13.83 -18.72 -38.50
CA ASN A 337 -15.19 -18.42 -38.88
C ASN A 337 -15.60 -17.11 -38.18
N PHE A 338 -15.90 -16.08 -38.97
CA PHE A 338 -16.27 -14.75 -38.51
C PHE A 338 -17.79 -14.61 -38.49
N GLU A 339 -18.35 -14.15 -37.38
CA GLU A 339 -19.78 -13.88 -37.20
C GLU A 339 -19.97 -12.39 -36.85
N GLY A 340 -20.76 -11.68 -37.66
CA GLY A 340 -20.80 -10.22 -37.65
C GLY A 340 -19.62 -9.59 -38.41
N GLY A 341 -19.35 -8.30 -38.19
CA GLY A 341 -18.27 -7.59 -38.87
C GLY A 341 -18.46 -6.07 -38.96
N PRO A 342 -17.68 -5.36 -39.79
CA PRO A 342 -16.65 -5.91 -40.68
C PRO A 342 -15.35 -6.25 -39.95
N PHE A 343 -14.76 -7.41 -40.19
CA PHE A 343 -13.38 -7.71 -39.83
C PHE A 343 -12.45 -7.31 -40.98
N THR A 344 -11.30 -6.74 -40.65
CA THR A 344 -10.34 -6.21 -41.64
C THR A 344 -8.94 -6.77 -41.47
N PHE A 345 -8.65 -7.37 -40.31
CA PHE A 345 -7.39 -8.02 -40.07
C PHE A 345 -7.49 -9.17 -39.06
N VAL A 346 -6.51 -10.07 -39.14
CA VAL A 346 -6.18 -11.07 -38.12
C VAL A 346 -4.74 -10.85 -37.72
N PHE A 347 -4.40 -11.02 -36.44
CA PHE A 347 -3.02 -10.95 -36.00
C PHE A 347 -2.57 -12.16 -35.19
N ARG A 348 -1.28 -12.46 -35.30
CA ARG A 348 -0.58 -13.50 -34.56
C ARG A 348 0.73 -12.94 -34.03
N ASP A 349 0.82 -12.82 -32.70
CA ASP A 349 2.06 -12.41 -32.04
C ASP A 349 2.72 -13.64 -31.42
N ILE A 350 3.93 -13.98 -31.88
CA ILE A 350 4.75 -15.04 -31.34
C ILE A 350 5.81 -14.41 -30.45
N ILE A 351 5.64 -14.60 -29.15
CA ILE A 351 6.53 -14.03 -28.14
C ILE A 351 7.74 -14.97 -27.96
N PRO A 352 8.96 -14.42 -27.93
CA PRO A 352 10.17 -15.18 -27.72
C PRO A 352 10.25 -15.56 -26.25
N ASN A 353 9.81 -16.77 -25.91
CA ASN A 353 9.98 -17.30 -24.57
C ASN A 353 10.89 -18.53 -24.66
N GLU A 354 12.07 -18.42 -24.04
CA GLU A 354 13.04 -19.53 -23.97
C GLU A 354 13.47 -20.02 -25.37
N LEU A 355 13.76 -19.06 -26.24
CA LEU A 355 14.31 -19.25 -27.57
C LEU A 355 15.29 -18.12 -27.90
N ASP A 356 16.15 -18.34 -28.89
CA ASP A 356 17.19 -17.38 -29.29
C ASP A 356 16.70 -16.41 -30.36
N ARG A 357 15.89 -16.87 -31.32
CA ARG A 357 15.38 -16.04 -32.41
C ARG A 357 14.16 -16.66 -33.11
N LEU A 358 13.31 -15.80 -33.64
CA LEU A 358 12.23 -16.14 -34.58
C LEU A 358 12.54 -15.54 -35.95
N GLU A 359 12.36 -16.31 -37.02
CA GLU A 359 12.53 -15.80 -38.40
C GLU A 359 11.29 -16.11 -39.24
N PHE A 360 10.64 -15.06 -39.74
CA PHE A 360 9.52 -15.20 -40.67
C PHE A 360 9.93 -15.87 -41.97
N VAL A 361 9.15 -16.84 -42.44
CA VAL A 361 9.33 -17.48 -43.76
C VAL A 361 8.22 -17.03 -44.72
N SER A 362 6.95 -17.30 -44.40
CA SER A 362 5.82 -16.94 -45.27
C SER A 362 4.51 -16.84 -44.50
N ALA A 363 3.57 -16.07 -45.04
CA ALA A 363 2.19 -16.01 -44.57
C ALA A 363 1.22 -16.12 -45.76
N ARG A 364 0.14 -16.87 -45.58
CA ARG A 364 -0.90 -17.07 -46.61
C ARG A 364 -2.28 -16.76 -46.07
N MET A 365 -3.18 -16.41 -46.99
CA MET A 365 -4.62 -16.36 -46.78
C MET A 365 -5.30 -17.13 -47.92
N ASP A 366 -6.17 -18.07 -47.58
CA ASP A 366 -6.92 -18.92 -48.53
C ASP A 366 -6.02 -19.57 -49.60
N GLY A 367 -4.86 -20.07 -49.16
CA GLY A 367 -3.85 -20.72 -50.00
C GLY A 367 -2.94 -19.77 -50.79
N THR A 368 -3.24 -18.47 -50.83
CA THR A 368 -2.46 -17.45 -51.55
C THR A 368 -1.40 -16.82 -50.63
N VAL A 369 -0.14 -16.83 -51.05
CA VAL A 369 0.95 -16.14 -50.33
C VAL A 369 0.75 -14.64 -50.44
N LEU A 370 0.69 -13.94 -49.30
CA LEU A 370 0.51 -12.49 -49.28
C LEU A 370 1.87 -11.78 -49.39
N PRO A 371 2.02 -10.74 -50.23
CA PRO A 371 3.20 -9.88 -50.24
C PRO A 371 3.27 -9.03 -48.96
N ARG A 372 4.47 -8.58 -48.60
CA ARG A 372 4.67 -7.72 -47.41
C ARG A 372 4.09 -6.33 -47.62
N GLY A 373 3.38 -5.83 -46.61
CA GLY A 373 2.85 -4.47 -46.53
C GLY A 373 1.66 -4.38 -45.57
N ASN A 374 1.02 -3.21 -45.49
CA ASN A 374 -0.06 -2.92 -44.53
C ASN A 374 -1.38 -2.54 -45.20
N GLN A 375 -1.55 -2.90 -46.47
CA GLN A 375 -2.80 -2.71 -47.22
C GLN A 375 -3.56 -4.03 -47.35
N ALA A 376 -4.84 -3.97 -47.71
CA ALA A 376 -5.64 -5.17 -47.97
C ALA A 376 -4.95 -6.08 -49.02
N GLY A 377 -4.95 -7.38 -48.75
CA GLY A 377 -4.24 -8.38 -49.55
C GLY A 377 -2.73 -8.44 -49.29
N GLN A 378 -2.26 -7.87 -48.18
CA GLN A 378 -0.85 -7.88 -47.77
C GLN A 378 -0.69 -8.41 -46.34
N VAL A 379 0.53 -8.80 -45.99
CA VAL A 379 0.90 -9.19 -44.63
C VAL A 379 1.89 -8.21 -44.04
N GLU A 380 1.56 -7.67 -42.88
CA GLU A 380 2.47 -6.85 -42.10
C GLU A 380 3.29 -7.76 -41.19
N VAL A 381 4.60 -7.68 -41.31
CA VAL A 381 5.54 -8.44 -40.48
C VAL A 381 6.29 -7.45 -39.61
N GLY A 382 5.88 -7.35 -38.36
CA GLY A 382 6.53 -6.58 -37.32
C GLY A 382 7.54 -7.43 -36.57
N GLN A 383 8.69 -6.83 -36.25
CA GLN A 383 9.66 -7.38 -35.31
C GLN A 383 9.80 -6.36 -34.18
N ASP A 384 9.14 -6.62 -33.06
CA ASP A 384 9.20 -5.78 -31.86
C ASP A 384 10.08 -6.46 -30.82
N GLY A 385 11.31 -5.98 -30.68
CA GLY A 385 12.37 -6.71 -30.00
C GLY A 385 12.63 -8.06 -30.68
N ASP A 386 12.51 -9.15 -29.91
CA ASP A 386 12.68 -10.53 -30.39
C ASP A 386 11.33 -11.19 -30.77
N ALA A 387 10.20 -10.49 -30.64
CA ALA A 387 8.87 -11.00 -30.96
C ALA A 387 8.53 -10.87 -32.44
N LEU A 388 7.82 -11.89 -32.95
CA LEU A 388 7.35 -11.91 -34.33
C LEU A 388 5.85 -11.60 -34.35
N LYS A 389 5.51 -10.42 -34.86
CA LYS A 389 4.12 -9.96 -35.02
C LYS A 389 3.70 -10.06 -36.47
N ILE A 390 2.64 -10.80 -36.73
CA ILE A 390 2.09 -11.00 -38.07
C ILE A 390 0.68 -10.46 -38.09
N VAL A 391 0.39 -9.55 -39.03
CA VAL A 391 -0.98 -9.05 -39.25
C VAL A 391 -1.35 -9.30 -40.70
N TRP A 392 -2.36 -10.13 -40.94
CA TRP A 392 -2.96 -10.30 -42.25
C TRP A 392 -3.99 -9.20 -42.46
N HIS A 393 -3.77 -8.34 -43.46
CA HIS A 393 -4.70 -7.29 -43.85
C HIS A 393 -5.53 -7.78 -45.03
N PHE A 394 -6.85 -7.70 -44.94
CA PHE A 394 -7.76 -8.16 -45.99
C PHE A 394 -8.94 -7.20 -46.17
N GLU A 395 -9.62 -7.34 -47.31
CA GLU A 395 -10.84 -6.58 -47.58
C GLU A 395 -11.90 -6.87 -46.51
N PRO A 396 -12.70 -5.88 -46.06
CA PRO A 396 -13.72 -6.07 -45.02
C PRO A 396 -14.60 -7.30 -45.24
N VAL A 397 -14.57 -8.25 -44.29
CA VAL A 397 -15.36 -9.49 -44.33
C VAL A 397 -16.44 -9.51 -43.23
N ASN A 398 -17.55 -10.19 -43.52
CA ASN A 398 -18.65 -10.41 -42.57
C ASN A 398 -19.20 -11.81 -42.81
N ASP A 399 -19.55 -12.53 -41.75
CA ASP A 399 -20.24 -13.83 -41.82
C ASP A 399 -19.56 -14.82 -42.80
N SER A 400 -18.24 -14.95 -42.70
CA SER A 400 -17.41 -15.71 -43.64
C SER A 400 -16.33 -16.54 -42.96
N GLN A 401 -15.81 -17.52 -43.69
CA GLN A 401 -14.72 -18.37 -43.26
C GLN A 401 -13.46 -18.10 -44.09
N HIS A 402 -12.31 -17.98 -43.43
CA HIS A 402 -11.01 -17.80 -44.07
C HIS A 402 -9.91 -18.61 -43.39
N VAL A 403 -8.94 -19.07 -44.17
CA VAL A 403 -7.80 -19.88 -43.70
C VAL A 403 -6.53 -19.06 -43.75
N PHE A 404 -5.83 -18.96 -42.62
CA PHE A 404 -4.58 -18.26 -42.46
C PHE A 404 -3.45 -19.25 -42.16
N GLU A 405 -2.35 -19.15 -42.89
CA GLU A 405 -1.16 -20.00 -42.70
C GLU A 405 0.04 -19.13 -42.38
N LEU A 406 0.86 -19.56 -41.41
CA LEU A 406 2.10 -18.90 -41.02
C LEU A 406 3.23 -19.93 -40.93
N THR A 407 4.33 -19.70 -41.65
CA THR A 407 5.56 -20.50 -41.54
C THR A 407 6.70 -19.64 -41.04
N TYR A 408 7.47 -20.15 -40.07
CA TYR A 408 8.59 -19.44 -39.46
C TYR A 408 9.60 -20.41 -38.83
N TRP A 409 10.85 -19.95 -38.71
CA TRP A 409 11.90 -20.64 -37.98
C TRP A 409 11.90 -20.25 -36.50
N VAL A 410 12.17 -21.24 -35.66
CA VAL A 410 12.40 -21.08 -34.23
C VAL A 410 13.79 -21.59 -33.92
N VAL A 411 14.68 -20.69 -33.53
CA VAL A 411 16.08 -21.00 -33.22
C VAL A 411 16.26 -21.06 -31.71
N GLY A 412 16.94 -22.10 -31.22
CA GLY A 412 17.25 -22.26 -29.79
C GLY A 412 16.09 -22.73 -28.91
N ALA A 413 15.08 -23.40 -29.48
CA ALA A 413 13.94 -23.94 -28.73
C ALA A 413 14.27 -25.17 -27.86
N VAL A 414 15.30 -25.93 -28.27
CA VAL A 414 15.80 -27.09 -27.52
C VAL A 414 16.77 -26.62 -26.44
N ARG A 415 16.59 -27.11 -25.21
CA ARG A 415 17.35 -26.72 -24.02
C ARG A 415 18.07 -27.91 -23.40
N GLN A 416 19.18 -27.69 -22.72
CA GLN A 416 19.83 -28.75 -21.95
C GLN A 416 19.12 -28.94 -20.61
N THR A 417 18.72 -30.17 -20.30
CA THR A 417 18.06 -30.52 -19.05
C THR A 417 18.77 -31.68 -18.36
N ASN A 418 18.39 -31.98 -17.12
CA ASN A 418 18.87 -33.18 -16.43
C ASN A 418 18.38 -34.49 -17.09
N GLN A 419 17.36 -34.41 -17.96
CA GLN A 419 16.80 -35.55 -18.70
C GLN A 419 17.37 -35.66 -20.13
N GLY A 420 18.32 -34.78 -20.50
CA GLY A 420 18.90 -34.67 -21.83
C GLY A 420 18.44 -33.43 -22.59
N ASP A 421 18.48 -33.48 -23.91
CA ASP A 421 18.09 -32.36 -24.78
C ASP A 421 16.56 -32.28 -24.78
N GLY A 422 15.98 -31.21 -24.25
CA GLY A 422 14.54 -31.06 -24.03
C GLY A 422 13.92 -30.03 -24.98
N LEU A 423 12.83 -30.41 -25.64
CA LEU A 423 11.95 -29.53 -26.39
C LEU A 423 10.69 -29.26 -25.55
N VAL A 424 10.40 -27.98 -25.33
CA VAL A 424 9.15 -27.52 -24.73
C VAL A 424 8.62 -26.42 -25.63
N TRP A 425 7.61 -26.74 -26.44
CA TRP A 425 7.07 -25.82 -27.44
C TRP A 425 5.59 -25.58 -27.22
N LYS A 426 5.21 -24.31 -27.15
CA LYS A 426 3.80 -23.89 -27.07
C LYS A 426 3.21 -23.94 -28.47
N ALA A 427 2.64 -25.10 -28.82
CA ALA A 427 2.00 -25.29 -30.11
C ALA A 427 0.75 -24.40 -30.24
N ILE A 428 -0.08 -24.35 -29.19
CA ILE A 428 -1.22 -23.41 -29.12
C ILE A 428 -0.93 -22.37 -28.04
N PRO A 429 -1.07 -21.07 -28.32
CA PRO A 429 -0.70 -20.00 -27.40
C PRO A 429 -1.63 -19.92 -26.17
N PRO A 430 -1.12 -19.47 -25.01
CA PRO A 430 -1.91 -19.30 -23.79
C PRO A 430 -2.89 -18.14 -23.84
N GLU A 431 -2.66 -17.15 -24.72
CA GLU A 431 -3.53 -15.98 -24.87
C GLU A 431 -4.13 -16.00 -26.28
N HIS A 432 -5.40 -16.37 -26.36
CA HIS A 432 -6.18 -16.37 -27.60
C HIS A 432 -7.67 -16.20 -27.26
N GLU A 433 -8.29 -15.17 -27.82
CA GLU A 433 -9.65 -14.72 -27.47
C GLU A 433 -10.78 -15.63 -27.97
N TYR A 434 -10.45 -16.70 -28.70
CA TYR A 434 -11.40 -17.51 -29.46
C TYR A 434 -11.30 -19.00 -29.09
N PRO A 435 -12.41 -19.76 -29.04
CA PRO A 435 -12.35 -21.21 -28.89
C PRO A 435 -11.87 -21.88 -30.20
N ILE A 436 -11.26 -23.06 -30.08
CA ILE A 436 -10.79 -23.89 -31.21
C ILE A 436 -11.54 -25.23 -31.20
N GLN A 437 -12.31 -25.53 -32.25
CA GLN A 437 -13.10 -26.76 -32.31
C GLN A 437 -12.22 -28.01 -32.53
N PHE A 438 -11.20 -27.91 -33.38
CA PHE A 438 -10.31 -29.03 -33.68
C PHE A 438 -8.86 -28.56 -33.89
N SER A 439 -7.90 -29.39 -33.48
CA SER A 439 -6.48 -29.15 -33.72
C SER A 439 -5.73 -30.45 -33.96
N GLU A 440 -4.90 -30.49 -35.00
CA GLU A 440 -3.84 -31.48 -35.15
C GLU A 440 -2.47 -30.86 -34.87
N ILE A 441 -1.79 -31.35 -33.84
CA ILE A 441 -0.41 -30.96 -33.51
C ILE A 441 0.51 -32.09 -33.97
N ARG A 442 1.40 -31.80 -34.93
CA ARG A 442 2.39 -32.76 -35.46
C ARG A 442 3.79 -32.36 -35.04
N LEU A 443 4.53 -33.28 -34.44
CA LEU A 443 5.98 -33.18 -34.25
C LEU A 443 6.67 -34.15 -35.21
N ILE A 444 7.47 -33.62 -36.13
CA ILE A 444 8.26 -34.40 -37.10
C ILE A 444 9.70 -34.46 -36.61
N LEU A 445 10.21 -35.67 -36.40
CA LEU A 445 11.54 -35.92 -35.86
C LEU A 445 12.62 -36.02 -36.95
N PRO A 446 13.87 -35.60 -36.67
CA PRO A 446 15.02 -35.87 -37.52
C PRO A 446 15.26 -37.36 -37.74
N ALA A 447 15.88 -37.70 -38.87
CA ALA A 447 16.29 -39.09 -39.12
C ALA A 447 17.32 -39.55 -38.08
N GLY A 448 17.08 -40.71 -37.47
CA GLY A 448 18.00 -41.32 -36.49
C GLY A 448 17.92 -40.74 -35.08
N ILE A 449 17.04 -39.79 -34.81
CA ILE A 449 16.82 -39.22 -33.47
C ILE A 449 15.49 -39.71 -32.92
N THR A 450 15.54 -40.35 -31.76
CA THR A 450 14.36 -40.88 -31.06
C THR A 450 14.24 -40.28 -29.66
N PRO A 451 13.03 -39.96 -29.19
CA PRO A 451 12.81 -39.52 -27.82
C PRO A 451 13.27 -40.57 -26.80
N THR A 452 13.80 -40.14 -25.66
CA THR A 452 14.16 -41.01 -24.53
C THR A 452 12.97 -41.34 -23.63
N GLN A 453 11.87 -40.60 -23.79
CA GLN A 453 10.61 -40.76 -23.09
C GLN A 453 9.45 -40.54 -24.07
N PRO A 454 8.24 -41.08 -23.80
CA PRO A 454 7.07 -40.78 -24.60
C PRO A 454 6.84 -39.26 -24.69
N VAL A 455 6.66 -38.75 -25.91
CA VAL A 455 6.33 -37.34 -26.15
C VAL A 455 4.91 -37.09 -25.65
N LYS A 456 4.71 -35.98 -24.95
CA LYS A 456 3.45 -35.68 -24.28
C LYS A 456 2.99 -34.26 -24.59
N LEU A 457 1.68 -34.06 -24.50
CA LEU A 457 1.12 -32.74 -24.29
C LEU A 457 1.04 -32.47 -22.77
N ARG A 458 1.63 -31.37 -22.33
CA ARG A 458 1.67 -30.99 -20.91
C ARG A 458 0.25 -30.97 -20.33
N ASN A 459 0.08 -31.62 -19.19
CA ASN A 459 -1.19 -31.70 -18.45
C ASN A 459 -2.38 -32.28 -19.23
N GLN A 460 -2.14 -32.94 -20.38
CA GLN A 460 -3.17 -33.60 -21.17
C GLN A 460 -2.94 -35.11 -21.17
N PRO A 461 -3.92 -35.93 -20.76
CA PRO A 461 -3.82 -37.39 -20.79
C PRO A 461 -4.10 -37.94 -22.20
N ILE A 462 -3.48 -37.34 -23.23
CA ILE A 462 -3.66 -37.72 -24.63
C ILE A 462 -2.39 -38.44 -25.08
N GLU A 463 -2.53 -39.71 -25.45
CA GLU A 463 -1.46 -40.47 -26.07
C GLU A 463 -1.32 -40.06 -27.54
N PRO A 464 -0.09 -39.82 -28.05
CA PRO A 464 0.11 -39.50 -29.45
C PRO A 464 -0.12 -40.72 -30.35
N PHE A 465 -0.48 -40.44 -31.60
CA PHE A 465 -0.34 -41.41 -32.68
C PHE A 465 1.06 -41.29 -33.29
N GLU A 466 1.85 -42.35 -33.22
CA GLU A 466 3.19 -42.41 -33.80
C GLU A 466 3.16 -43.09 -35.17
N ASP A 467 3.65 -42.39 -36.20
CA ASP A 467 3.80 -42.89 -37.57
C ASP A 467 5.20 -42.60 -38.08
N GLY A 468 6.09 -43.58 -37.93
CA GLY A 468 7.50 -43.47 -38.31
C GLY A 468 8.23 -42.37 -37.54
N ARG A 469 8.42 -41.21 -38.18
CA ARG A 469 9.08 -40.02 -37.58
C ARG A 469 8.09 -38.95 -37.12
N THR A 470 6.79 -39.18 -37.29
CA THR A 470 5.75 -38.21 -36.99
C THR A 470 5.02 -38.62 -35.72
N ILE A 471 4.90 -37.68 -34.80
CA ILE A 471 4.13 -37.81 -33.56
C ILE A 471 2.94 -36.86 -33.69
N LEU A 472 1.72 -37.40 -33.65
CA LEU A 472 0.49 -36.67 -33.91
C LEU A 472 -0.41 -36.66 -32.68
N PHE A 473 -0.82 -35.46 -32.25
CA PHE A 473 -1.89 -35.26 -31.28
C PHE A 473 -3.13 -34.70 -31.97
N ARG A 474 -4.30 -35.20 -31.57
CA ARG A 474 -5.59 -34.68 -32.03
C ARG A 474 -6.39 -34.18 -30.83
N LEU A 475 -6.77 -32.92 -30.87
CA LEU A 475 -7.55 -32.27 -29.83
C LEU A 475 -8.88 -31.79 -30.38
N LYS A 476 -9.87 -31.72 -29.49
CA LYS A 476 -11.21 -31.19 -29.75
C LYS A 476 -11.59 -30.22 -28.65
N ASP A 477 -12.38 -29.22 -29.01
CA ASP A 477 -13.01 -28.28 -28.08
C ASP A 477 -12.01 -27.62 -27.12
N ILE A 478 -10.94 -27.04 -27.66
CA ILE A 478 -9.94 -26.30 -26.88
C ILE A 478 -10.54 -24.92 -26.53
N PRO A 479 -10.70 -24.59 -25.24
CA PRO A 479 -11.23 -23.29 -24.82
C PRO A 479 -10.27 -22.14 -25.16
N ALA A 480 -10.83 -20.93 -25.26
CA ALA A 480 -10.04 -19.70 -25.29
C ALA A 480 -9.06 -19.66 -24.10
N ASP A 481 -7.90 -19.04 -24.32
CA ASP A 481 -6.81 -18.92 -23.35
C ASP A 481 -6.30 -20.26 -22.76
N SER A 482 -6.45 -21.36 -23.51
CA SER A 482 -5.90 -22.68 -23.17
C SER A 482 -4.66 -23.03 -24.01
N GLU A 483 -3.47 -22.93 -23.42
CA GLU A 483 -2.25 -23.37 -24.12
C GLU A 483 -2.17 -24.89 -24.30
N GLN A 484 -1.56 -25.32 -25.41
CA GLN A 484 -1.14 -26.70 -25.63
C GLN A 484 0.38 -26.73 -25.81
N VAL A 485 1.07 -27.43 -24.91
CA VAL A 485 2.54 -27.45 -24.86
C VAL A 485 3.04 -28.86 -25.16
N VAL A 486 3.83 -29.00 -26.22
CA VAL A 486 4.51 -30.24 -26.59
C VAL A 486 5.79 -30.36 -25.77
N GLU A 487 5.96 -31.49 -25.09
CA GLU A 487 7.19 -31.83 -24.37
C GLU A 487 7.81 -33.11 -24.93
N ALA A 488 9.07 -33.00 -25.37
CA ALA A 488 9.86 -34.13 -25.85
C ALA A 488 11.28 -34.06 -25.27
N TYR A 489 11.83 -35.20 -24.87
CA TYR A 489 13.19 -35.30 -24.34
C TYR A 489 13.99 -36.30 -25.17
N PHE A 490 15.24 -35.95 -25.44
CA PHE A 490 16.15 -36.72 -26.28
C PHE A 490 17.45 -36.99 -25.53
N SER A 491 18.28 -37.91 -26.04
CA SER A 491 19.56 -38.22 -25.42
C SER A 491 20.42 -36.95 -25.32
N PRO A 492 21.15 -36.73 -24.20
CA PRO A 492 22.01 -35.55 -24.06
C PRO A 492 23.01 -35.44 -25.23
N GLY A 493 23.09 -34.27 -25.87
CA GLY A 493 24.01 -34.04 -26.98
C GLY A 493 23.56 -34.61 -28.33
N SER A 494 22.33 -35.14 -28.44
CA SER A 494 21.80 -35.68 -29.70
C SER A 494 21.27 -34.60 -30.65
N LEU A 495 20.81 -33.47 -30.12
CA LEU A 495 20.33 -32.30 -30.87
C LEU A 495 21.24 -31.10 -30.67
N ILE A 496 21.70 -30.85 -29.43
CA ILE A 496 22.48 -29.66 -29.08
C ILE A 496 23.73 -29.99 -28.25
N GLN A 497 24.88 -29.41 -28.60
CA GLN A 497 26.14 -29.61 -27.87
C GLN A 497 26.34 -28.61 -26.72
N GLN A 498 25.74 -27.43 -26.85
CA GLN A 498 25.79 -26.34 -25.88
C GLN A 498 24.37 -25.83 -25.64
N PRO A 499 24.09 -25.25 -24.46
CA PRO A 499 22.80 -24.65 -24.21
C PRO A 499 22.58 -23.46 -25.17
N PRO A 500 21.34 -23.20 -25.62
CA PRO A 500 21.01 -22.01 -26.41
C PRO A 500 21.38 -20.72 -25.66
N LEU A 501 21.54 -19.62 -26.39
CA LEU A 501 22.07 -18.36 -25.85
C LEU A 501 21.23 -17.85 -24.68
N TRP A 502 19.90 -17.92 -24.78
CA TRP A 502 19.00 -17.54 -23.69
C TRP A 502 19.25 -18.35 -22.41
N GLN A 503 19.50 -19.66 -22.55
CA GLN A 503 19.72 -20.56 -21.43
C GLN A 503 21.11 -20.31 -20.82
N ALA A 504 22.14 -20.15 -21.66
CA ALA A 504 23.48 -19.81 -21.22
C ALA A 504 23.52 -18.48 -20.46
N ALA A 505 22.84 -17.45 -20.98
CA ALA A 505 22.70 -16.15 -20.33
C ALA A 505 21.97 -16.24 -18.98
N ARG A 506 20.88 -17.02 -18.90
CA ARG A 506 20.14 -17.26 -17.64
C ARG A 506 20.99 -17.97 -16.59
N LEU A 507 21.76 -18.99 -16.99
CA LEU A 507 22.67 -19.72 -16.10
C LEU A 507 23.80 -18.82 -15.55
N GLU A 508 24.40 -18.01 -16.42
CA GLU A 508 25.45 -17.06 -16.03
C GLU A 508 24.90 -15.98 -15.08
N ARG A 509 23.74 -15.39 -15.42
CA ARG A 509 23.03 -14.44 -14.54
C ARG A 509 22.78 -15.04 -13.17
N GLY A 510 22.25 -16.27 -13.10
CA GLY A 510 22.02 -16.97 -11.84
C GLY A 510 23.30 -17.27 -11.05
N ARG A 511 24.43 -17.49 -11.71
CA ARG A 511 25.74 -17.64 -11.06
C ARG A 511 26.21 -16.30 -10.45
N GLN A 512 26.12 -15.22 -11.21
CA GLN A 512 26.55 -13.88 -10.77
C GLN A 512 25.72 -13.37 -9.59
N LEU A 513 24.40 -13.58 -9.60
CA LEU A 513 23.52 -13.25 -8.48
C LEU A 513 23.94 -13.99 -7.20
N ARG A 514 24.14 -15.31 -7.28
CA ARG A 514 24.58 -16.13 -6.14
C ARG A 514 25.98 -15.73 -5.64
N ALA A 515 26.90 -15.44 -6.55
CA ALA A 515 28.24 -15.00 -6.21
C ALA A 515 28.24 -13.63 -5.50
N GLY A 516 27.37 -12.70 -5.89
CA GLY A 516 27.30 -11.36 -5.30
C GLY A 516 26.67 -11.31 -3.89
N LEU A 517 25.76 -12.24 -3.60
CA LEU A 517 24.98 -12.24 -2.36
C LEU A 517 25.81 -12.16 -1.05
N PRO A 518 26.84 -13.00 -0.82
CA PRO A 518 27.63 -12.93 0.42
C PRO A 518 28.34 -11.56 0.59
N TYR A 519 28.80 -10.97 -0.52
CA TYR A 519 29.42 -9.65 -0.49
C TYR A 519 28.40 -8.55 -0.19
N ALA A 520 27.22 -8.61 -0.80
CA ALA A 520 26.15 -7.65 -0.53
C ALA A 520 25.71 -7.69 0.95
N VAL A 521 25.54 -8.88 1.52
CA VAL A 521 25.23 -9.06 2.95
C VAL A 521 26.36 -8.52 3.83
N GLY A 522 27.62 -8.83 3.48
CA GLY A 522 28.80 -8.32 4.19
C GLY A 522 28.89 -6.79 4.16
N LEU A 523 28.65 -6.16 3.00
CA LEU A 523 28.62 -4.71 2.83
C LEU A 523 27.48 -4.07 3.64
N ALA A 524 26.27 -4.63 3.54
CA ALA A 524 25.11 -4.15 4.29
C ALA A 524 25.37 -4.18 5.79
N GLY A 525 25.85 -5.32 6.31
CA GLY A 525 26.21 -5.49 7.72
C GLY A 525 27.31 -4.53 8.17
N GLY A 526 28.36 -4.36 7.34
CA GLY A 526 29.44 -3.40 7.59
C GLY A 526 28.95 -1.96 7.70
N ILE A 527 28.08 -1.53 6.78
CA ILE A 527 27.50 -0.17 6.80
C ILE A 527 26.63 0.05 8.04
N VAL A 528 25.78 -0.91 8.38
CA VAL A 528 24.93 -0.84 9.59
C VAL A 528 25.81 -0.76 10.84
N LEU A 529 26.87 -1.56 10.93
CA LEU A 529 27.83 -1.52 12.02
C LEU A 529 28.51 -0.14 12.12
N LEU A 530 28.99 0.41 10.99
CA LEU A 530 29.62 1.73 10.95
C LEU A 530 28.65 2.84 11.38
N CYS A 531 27.40 2.81 10.90
CA CYS A 531 26.36 3.75 11.34
C CYS A 531 26.07 3.60 12.84
N GLY A 532 26.03 2.37 13.35
CA GLY A 532 25.87 2.08 14.78
C GLY A 532 27.03 2.58 15.64
N LEU A 533 28.27 2.41 15.19
CA LEU A 533 29.47 2.93 15.85
C LEU A 533 29.50 4.46 15.83
N ALA A 534 29.16 5.09 14.70
CA ALA A 534 29.04 6.54 14.60
C ALA A 534 27.94 7.08 15.54
N ALA A 535 26.75 6.45 15.51
CA ALA A 535 25.64 6.76 16.41
C ALA A 535 26.05 6.67 17.89
N SER A 536 26.76 5.59 18.27
CA SER A 536 27.25 5.35 19.62
C SER A 536 28.30 6.37 20.05
N ARG A 537 29.27 6.67 19.17
CA ARG A 537 30.32 7.67 19.42
C ARG A 537 29.74 9.06 19.67
N VAL A 538 28.75 9.47 18.89
CA VAL A 538 28.08 10.76 19.12
C VAL A 538 27.30 10.74 20.43
N ARG A 539 26.58 9.65 20.76
CA ARG A 539 25.86 9.56 22.04
C ARG A 539 26.80 9.68 23.23
N ARG A 540 27.90 8.92 23.26
CA ARG A 540 28.89 8.97 24.35
C ARG A 540 29.54 10.36 24.48
N ARG A 541 29.80 11.05 23.37
CA ARG A 541 30.41 12.38 23.40
C ARG A 541 29.52 13.45 24.04
N TYR A 542 28.20 13.33 23.86
CA TYR A 542 27.22 14.31 24.37
C TYR A 542 26.44 13.81 25.59
N GLU A 543 26.76 12.63 26.09
CA GLU A 543 26.23 12.10 27.34
C GLU A 543 26.66 13.00 28.50
N ILE A 544 25.71 13.27 29.41
CA ILE A 544 25.96 14.03 30.62
C ILE A 544 25.36 13.22 31.75
N GLU A 545 26.20 12.89 32.73
CA GLU A 545 25.73 12.38 34.01
C GLU A 545 25.26 13.55 34.88
N PRO A 546 24.04 13.47 35.44
CA PRO A 546 23.55 14.53 36.31
C PRO A 546 24.38 14.64 37.59
N ALA A 547 24.84 15.85 37.91
CA ALA A 547 25.59 16.12 39.14
C ALA A 547 24.78 15.83 40.42
N SER A 548 23.45 15.86 40.34
CA SER A 548 22.53 15.49 41.40
C SER A 548 21.24 14.93 40.81
N VAL A 549 20.51 14.12 41.58
CA VAL A 549 19.22 13.56 41.18
C VAL A 549 18.14 14.11 42.10
N ILE A 550 17.24 14.91 41.53
CA ILE A 550 16.09 15.46 42.26
C ILE A 550 14.93 14.45 42.18
N PRO A 551 14.39 13.97 43.31
CA PRO A 551 13.28 13.02 43.28
C PRO A 551 12.03 13.64 42.62
N PRO A 552 11.21 12.81 41.94
CA PRO A 552 10.02 13.28 41.25
C PRO A 552 8.93 13.72 42.23
N GLY A 553 8.27 14.84 41.93
CA GLY A 553 7.07 15.29 42.67
C GLY A 553 7.31 16.01 43.99
N ILE A 554 8.58 16.28 44.37
CA ILE A 554 8.91 17.00 45.62
C ILE A 554 8.73 18.51 45.45
N ILE A 555 8.95 19.04 44.25
CA ILE A 555 8.80 20.48 43.98
C ILE A 555 7.32 20.77 43.70
N SER A 556 6.68 21.53 44.59
CA SER A 556 5.25 21.86 44.51
C SER A 556 4.94 23.22 43.87
N GLU A 557 5.97 24.02 43.61
CA GLU A 557 5.86 25.37 43.04
C GLU A 557 6.84 25.55 41.87
N PRO A 558 6.58 26.48 40.94
CA PRO A 558 7.53 26.82 39.87
C PRO A 558 8.95 27.06 40.44
N PRO A 559 9.97 26.28 40.02
CA PRO A 559 11.28 26.28 40.67
C PRO A 559 12.14 27.51 40.39
N ASP A 560 11.83 28.25 39.32
CA ASP A 560 12.53 29.45 38.85
C ASP A 560 11.58 30.30 37.96
N GLU A 561 12.11 31.41 37.42
CA GLU A 561 11.34 32.39 36.64
C GLU A 561 11.14 32.01 35.15
N LEU A 562 11.45 30.78 34.72
CA LEU A 562 11.20 30.39 33.33
C LEU A 562 9.71 30.49 33.00
N THR A 563 9.44 31.11 31.83
CA THR A 563 8.08 31.16 31.28
C THR A 563 7.56 29.74 31.05
N PRO A 564 6.24 29.51 31.10
CA PRO A 564 5.67 28.19 30.83
C PRO A 564 6.17 27.57 29.52
N ALA A 565 6.30 28.38 28.47
CA ALA A 565 6.83 27.95 27.18
C ALA A 565 8.31 27.52 27.25
N ALA A 566 9.15 28.27 27.95
CA ALA A 566 10.57 27.94 28.13
C ALA A 566 10.76 26.69 28.99
N ALA A 567 10.00 26.54 30.08
CA ALA A 567 9.98 25.34 30.91
C ALA A 567 9.54 24.10 30.11
N GLY A 568 8.43 24.20 29.35
CA GLY A 568 7.96 23.12 28.49
C GLY A 568 8.96 22.76 27.38
N TYR A 569 9.61 23.77 26.78
CA TYR A 569 10.65 23.58 25.78
C TYR A 569 11.87 22.84 26.33
N LEU A 570 12.30 23.19 27.54
CA LEU A 570 13.37 22.50 28.26
C LEU A 570 13.00 21.03 28.52
N LEU A 571 11.79 20.77 29.04
CA LEU A 571 11.28 19.41 29.28
C LEU A 571 11.12 18.58 28.00
N ASN A 572 10.97 19.22 26.85
CA ASN A 572 10.90 18.56 25.55
C ASN A 572 12.25 18.52 24.81
N ASN A 573 13.36 18.61 25.54
CA ASN A 573 14.73 18.49 25.02
C ASN A 573 15.01 19.44 23.85
N GLY A 574 14.51 20.68 23.98
CA GLY A 574 14.64 21.76 23.00
C GLY A 574 13.81 21.56 21.73
N ARG A 575 12.57 21.12 21.89
CA ARG A 575 11.60 21.04 20.79
C ARG A 575 10.36 21.82 21.17
N SER A 576 10.03 22.87 20.43
CA SER A 576 8.79 23.60 20.65
C SER A 576 7.58 22.82 20.14
N THR A 577 6.47 22.94 20.85
CA THR A 577 5.17 22.43 20.42
C THR A 577 4.19 23.59 20.36
N VAL A 578 3.07 23.38 19.67
CA VAL A 578 1.98 24.37 19.64
C VAL A 578 1.43 24.65 21.04
N LEU A 579 1.49 23.66 21.95
CA LEU A 579 1.09 23.85 23.35
C LEU A 579 1.97 24.87 24.08
N HIS A 580 3.26 24.99 23.73
CA HIS A 580 4.12 26.02 24.31
C HIS A 580 3.69 27.41 23.85
N LEU A 581 3.28 27.54 22.59
CA LEU A 581 2.76 28.79 22.03
C LEU A 581 1.44 29.19 22.71
N PHE A 582 0.51 28.25 22.93
CA PHE A 582 -0.72 28.54 23.69
C PHE A 582 -0.47 28.79 25.18
N ALA A 583 0.55 28.15 25.77
CA ALA A 583 0.92 28.42 27.16
C ALA A 583 1.34 29.88 27.38
N VAL A 584 1.97 30.54 26.38
CA VAL A 584 2.23 31.98 26.40
C VAL A 584 0.94 32.78 26.49
N LEU A 585 -0.04 32.48 25.62
CA LEU A 585 -1.33 33.16 25.63
C LEU A 585 -2.08 32.99 26.95
N LEU A 586 -2.03 31.79 27.52
CA LEU A 586 -2.66 31.52 28.81
C LEU A 586 -1.98 32.26 29.96
N ASP A 587 -0.66 32.36 29.95
CA ASP A 587 0.06 33.13 30.95
C ASP A 587 -0.23 34.63 30.83
N TRP A 588 -0.41 35.15 29.61
CA TRP A 588 -0.86 36.53 29.39
C TRP A 588 -2.27 36.78 29.91
N ALA A 589 -3.19 35.83 29.70
CA ALA A 589 -4.55 35.94 30.22
C ALA A 589 -4.56 35.95 31.75
N ARG A 590 -3.77 35.07 32.38
CA ARG A 590 -3.56 35.03 33.84
C ARG A 590 -2.97 36.35 34.37
N ARG A 591 -2.07 36.98 33.63
CA ARG A 591 -1.47 38.29 33.97
C ARG A 591 -2.36 39.49 33.63
N SER A 592 -3.59 39.27 33.16
CA SER A 592 -4.53 40.32 32.72
C SER A 592 -4.02 41.17 31.55
N TRP A 593 -3.16 40.62 30.69
CA TRP A 593 -2.69 41.31 29.48
C TRP A 593 -3.64 41.14 28.29
N ILE A 594 -4.42 40.05 28.31
CA ILE A 594 -5.47 39.78 27.32
C ILE A 594 -6.75 39.33 28.02
N LYS A 595 -7.89 39.62 27.39
CA LYS A 595 -9.21 39.10 27.76
C LYS A 595 -9.71 38.14 26.67
N MET A 596 -10.40 37.06 27.07
CA MET A 596 -10.97 36.09 26.13
C MET A 596 -12.50 36.07 26.22
N GLU A 597 -13.18 36.52 25.17
CA GLU A 597 -14.64 36.38 25.05
C GLU A 597 -14.97 35.11 24.26
N PHE A 598 -15.80 34.25 24.84
CA PHE A 598 -16.29 33.06 24.19
C PHE A 598 -17.38 33.37 23.19
N MET A 599 -17.19 32.87 21.97
CA MET A 599 -18.14 33.03 20.88
C MET A 599 -18.80 31.70 20.58
N GLU A 600 -20.12 31.61 20.82
CA GLU A 600 -20.92 30.48 20.36
C GLU A 600 -21.03 30.49 18.83
N GLY A 601 -20.67 29.38 18.19
CA GLY A 601 -20.86 29.19 16.76
C GLY A 601 -22.35 29.13 16.42
N LYS A 602 -22.88 30.14 15.72
CA LYS A 602 -24.27 30.13 15.21
C LYS A 602 -24.38 29.32 13.91
N GLY A 603 -25.14 28.22 13.92
CA GLY A 603 -25.46 27.37 12.75
C GLY A 603 -24.81 25.97 12.76
N LEU A 604 -25.28 25.06 11.90
CA LEU A 604 -24.89 23.63 11.90
C LEU A 604 -23.38 23.33 11.71
N PHE A 605 -22.61 24.28 11.17
CA PHE A 605 -21.21 24.08 10.81
C PHE A 605 -20.21 25.01 11.50
N LYS A 606 -20.62 26.00 12.29
CA LYS A 606 -19.67 26.93 12.91
C LYS A 606 -18.99 26.33 14.14
N ALA A 607 -17.67 26.49 14.25
CA ALA A 607 -16.88 26.04 15.40
C ALA A 607 -17.02 27.02 16.57
N ARG A 608 -16.84 26.52 17.80
CA ARG A 608 -16.66 27.35 18.99
C ARG A 608 -15.30 28.03 18.90
N ASP A 609 -15.22 29.29 19.28
CA ASP A 609 -13.97 30.06 19.23
C ASP A 609 -13.91 31.06 20.38
N PHE A 610 -12.73 31.63 20.62
CA PHE A 610 -12.54 32.75 21.53
C PHE A 610 -12.07 33.97 20.74
N ARG A 611 -12.61 35.12 21.10
CA ARG A 611 -12.15 36.42 20.65
C ARG A 611 -11.22 37.02 21.71
N LEU A 612 -10.02 37.40 21.30
CA LEU A 612 -8.99 37.94 22.19
C LEU A 612 -8.95 39.46 22.06
N TYR A 613 -8.96 40.13 23.21
CA TYR A 613 -8.81 41.58 23.34
C TYR A 613 -7.50 41.91 24.07
N PRO A 614 -6.63 42.78 23.52
CA PRO A 614 -5.45 43.25 24.24
C PRO A 614 -5.88 44.24 25.33
N LEU A 615 -5.33 44.09 26.54
CA LEU A 615 -5.55 45.00 27.67
C LEU A 615 -4.32 45.85 27.98
N GLU A 616 -3.13 45.24 27.95
CA GLU A 616 -1.86 45.94 28.16
C GLU A 616 -0.79 45.40 27.22
N ARG A 617 0.05 46.30 26.70
CA ARG A 617 1.22 45.92 25.91
C ARG A 617 2.44 45.82 26.82
N ARG A 618 2.72 44.61 27.30
CA ARG A 618 3.97 44.27 27.98
C ARG A 618 4.46 42.93 27.42
N ALA A 619 5.74 42.84 27.10
CA ALA A 619 6.38 41.56 26.80
C ALA A 619 7.65 41.51 27.64
N ALA A 620 7.84 40.42 28.40
CA ALA A 620 8.95 40.31 29.34
C ALA A 620 10.19 39.66 28.70
N SER A 621 10.03 38.99 27.55
CA SER A 621 11.09 38.23 26.87
C SER A 621 10.99 38.32 25.34
N GLU A 622 12.09 38.04 24.62
CA GLU A 622 12.16 38.16 23.14
C GLU A 622 11.12 37.28 22.44
N HIS A 623 10.91 36.05 22.91
CA HIS A 623 9.93 35.13 22.34
C HIS A 623 8.48 35.57 22.58
N GLU A 624 8.17 36.21 23.72
CA GLU A 624 6.86 36.79 23.99
C GLU A 624 6.59 38.02 23.13
N SER A 625 7.59 38.89 22.96
CA SER A 625 7.50 40.08 22.09
C SER A 625 7.16 39.69 20.64
N PHE A 626 7.79 38.64 20.12
CA PHE A 626 7.51 38.12 18.79
C PHE A 626 6.06 37.61 18.64
N ILE A 627 5.57 36.87 19.63
CA ILE A 627 4.17 36.41 19.63
C ILE A 627 3.22 37.60 19.71
N GLN A 628 3.59 38.62 20.48
CA GLN A 628 2.75 39.80 20.70
C GLN A 628 2.64 40.62 19.42
N GLU A 629 3.75 40.85 18.72
CA GLU A 629 3.78 41.54 17.43
C GLU A 629 3.02 40.75 16.35
N MET A 630 3.11 39.42 16.37
CA MET A 630 2.40 38.57 15.42
C MET A 630 0.88 38.55 15.64
N VAL A 631 0.45 38.55 16.90
CA VAL A 631 -0.97 38.47 17.27
C VAL A 631 -1.63 39.86 17.27
N PHE A 632 -0.90 40.88 17.73
CA PHE A 632 -1.33 42.29 17.85
C PHE A 632 -0.27 43.25 17.27
N PRO A 633 -0.16 43.37 15.94
CA PRO A 633 0.82 44.25 15.29
C PRO A 633 0.59 45.74 15.59
N ALA A 634 1.68 46.52 15.69
CA ALA A 634 1.66 47.91 16.15
C ALA A 634 0.98 48.89 15.17
N GLU A 635 1.12 48.66 13.86
CA GLU A 635 0.64 49.57 12.81
C GLU A 635 -0.89 49.53 12.62
N ASP A 636 -1.56 48.51 13.17
CA ASP A 636 -3.00 48.27 13.04
C ASP A 636 -3.77 48.61 14.34
N SER A 637 -3.19 49.40 15.24
CA SER A 637 -3.75 49.70 16.57
C SER A 637 -5.13 50.38 16.55
N ALA A 638 -5.59 50.88 15.40
CA ALA A 638 -6.95 51.38 15.19
C ALA A 638 -7.88 50.38 14.48
N ALA A 639 -7.35 49.31 13.86
CA ALA A 639 -8.09 48.40 12.97
C ALA A 639 -8.12 46.92 13.43
N ARG A 640 -7.24 46.46 14.33
CA ARG A 640 -7.30 45.10 14.93
C ARG A 640 -7.38 45.15 16.45
N SER A 641 -8.50 45.66 16.95
CA SER A 641 -8.85 45.62 18.38
C SER A 641 -9.23 44.20 18.88
N GLU A 642 -9.41 43.24 17.97
CA GLU A 642 -9.83 41.87 18.29
C GLU A 642 -9.25 40.84 17.30
N ILE A 643 -8.92 39.63 17.79
CA ILE A 643 -8.51 38.49 16.94
C ILE A 643 -9.08 37.17 17.47
N TYR A 644 -9.47 36.27 16.57
CA TYR A 644 -9.98 34.95 16.93
C TYR A 644 -8.86 33.96 17.28
N LEU A 645 -9.05 33.13 18.30
CA LEU A 645 -8.08 32.14 18.78
C LEU A 645 -7.72 31.12 17.70
N SER A 646 -8.68 30.73 16.85
CA SER A 646 -8.42 29.90 15.67
C SER A 646 -7.42 30.56 14.69
N LYS A 647 -7.56 31.88 14.48
CA LYS A 647 -6.65 32.65 13.62
C LYS A 647 -5.28 32.81 14.28
N VAL A 648 -5.26 33.03 15.60
CA VAL A 648 -4.03 33.03 16.39
C VAL A 648 -3.30 31.69 16.24
N GLY A 649 -4.00 30.55 16.35
CA GLY A 649 -3.41 29.22 16.12
C GLY A 649 -2.70 29.08 14.77
N GLN A 650 -3.31 29.59 13.69
CA GLN A 650 -2.69 29.61 12.35
C GLN A 650 -1.43 30.48 12.28
N LEU A 651 -1.48 31.68 12.89
CA LEU A 651 -0.34 32.60 12.95
C LEU A 651 0.82 31.98 13.76
N LEU A 652 0.52 31.44 14.93
CA LEU A 652 1.48 30.77 15.81
C LEU A 652 2.18 29.60 15.11
N LEU A 653 1.45 28.82 14.30
CA LEU A 653 2.04 27.74 13.49
C LEU A 653 2.99 28.26 12.42
N ARG A 654 2.62 29.33 11.69
CA ARG A 654 3.52 29.99 10.73
C ARG A 654 4.77 30.55 11.43
N GLY A 655 4.60 31.06 12.64
CA GLY A 655 5.66 31.59 13.50
C GLY A 655 6.55 30.55 14.19
N GLN A 656 6.15 29.28 14.20
CA GLN A 656 6.74 28.26 15.09
C GLN A 656 8.25 28.14 14.94
N ASN A 657 8.77 28.17 13.70
CA ASN A 657 10.22 28.07 13.46
C ASN A 657 11.00 29.26 14.02
N HIS A 658 10.43 30.47 13.96
CA HIS A 658 11.06 31.66 14.52
C HIS A 658 10.93 31.68 16.05
N PHE A 659 9.76 31.35 16.59
CA PHE A 659 9.56 31.16 18.03
C PHE A 659 10.52 30.12 18.63
N ASN A 660 10.72 28.99 17.93
CA ASN A 660 11.68 27.97 18.32
C ASN A 660 13.11 28.50 18.39
N ARG A 661 13.51 29.36 17.42
CA ARG A 661 14.82 30.01 17.40
C ARG A 661 14.98 30.97 18.57
N LEU A 662 13.97 31.78 18.87
CA LEU A 662 14.00 32.73 19.99
C LEU A 662 14.08 32.01 21.34
N LEU A 663 13.24 31.00 21.59
CA LEU A 663 13.32 30.17 22.80
C LEU A 663 14.69 29.49 22.95
N THR A 664 15.24 28.99 21.83
CA THR A 664 16.58 28.41 21.84
C THR A 664 17.62 29.46 22.22
N HIS A 665 17.53 30.65 21.66
CA HIS A 665 18.45 31.75 21.90
C HIS A 665 18.40 32.24 23.36
N ASP A 666 17.20 32.39 23.92
CA ASP A 666 17.00 32.76 25.32
C ASP A 666 17.67 31.74 26.27
N LEU A 667 17.43 30.45 26.04
CA LEU A 667 18.02 29.39 26.86
C LEU A 667 19.52 29.18 26.62
N LEU A 668 20.03 29.53 25.43
CA LEU A 668 21.47 29.60 25.16
C LEU A 668 22.12 30.75 25.94
N ARG A 669 21.51 31.95 25.93
CA ARG A 669 21.99 33.12 26.70
C ARG A 669 22.00 32.84 28.21
N GLN A 670 21.01 32.09 28.71
CA GLN A 670 20.96 31.66 30.11
C GLN A 670 21.92 30.50 30.44
N GLY A 671 22.67 29.98 29.46
CA GLY A 671 23.63 28.89 29.67
C GLY A 671 22.98 27.54 29.97
N LEU A 672 21.70 27.33 29.63
CA LEU A 672 20.95 26.09 29.91
C LEU A 672 21.09 25.06 28.78
N ILE A 673 21.46 25.49 27.58
CA ILE A 673 21.61 24.65 26.39
C ILE A 673 23.04 24.77 25.83
N ARG A 674 23.56 23.68 25.27
CA ARG A 674 24.84 23.62 24.55
C ARG A 674 24.62 23.87 23.06
N GLN A 675 25.20 24.95 22.54
CA GLN A 675 25.12 25.27 21.11
C GLN A 675 25.71 24.16 20.22
N GLU A 676 26.82 23.55 20.65
CA GLU A 676 27.49 22.46 19.92
C GLU A 676 26.59 21.22 19.77
N ALA A 677 25.82 20.88 20.81
CA ALA A 677 24.92 19.73 20.79
C ALA A 677 23.74 19.92 19.83
N LEU A 678 23.22 21.15 19.72
CA LEU A 678 22.17 21.51 18.75
C LEU A 678 22.68 21.46 17.32
N GLN A 679 23.87 22.01 17.07
CA GLN A 679 24.51 21.95 15.77
C GLN A 679 24.76 20.50 15.34
N GLU A 680 25.26 19.66 16.25
CA GLU A 680 25.53 18.25 15.96
C GLU A 680 24.23 17.46 15.72
N ARG A 681 23.17 17.66 16.52
CA ARG A 681 21.85 17.05 16.25
C ARG A 681 21.34 17.41 14.85
N THR A 682 21.45 18.69 14.48
CA THR A 682 21.00 19.19 13.17
C THR A 682 21.85 18.65 12.04
N ARG A 683 23.17 18.54 12.25
CA ARG A 683 24.11 17.93 11.31
C ARG A 683 23.79 16.44 11.11
N LEU A 684 23.60 15.68 12.19
CA LEU A 684 23.23 14.27 12.15
C LEU A 684 21.92 14.05 11.40
N ASN A 685 20.88 14.83 11.67
CA ASN A 685 19.60 14.69 10.95
C ASN A 685 19.75 14.98 9.45
N ARG A 686 20.55 15.97 9.06
CA ARG A 686 20.83 16.27 7.64
C ARG A 686 21.59 15.14 6.97
N ILE A 687 22.66 14.65 7.60
CA ILE A 687 23.45 13.51 7.09
C ILE A 687 22.58 12.27 6.97
N ALA A 688 21.83 11.92 8.02
CA ALA A 688 20.91 10.79 8.06
C ALA A 688 19.88 10.87 6.92
N SER A 689 19.25 12.03 6.74
CA SER A 689 18.26 12.21 5.66
C SER A 689 18.88 12.08 4.28
N PHE A 690 20.05 12.68 4.05
CA PHE A 690 20.79 12.52 2.79
C PHE A 690 21.14 11.05 2.52
N LEU A 691 21.72 10.36 3.51
CA LEU A 691 22.10 8.95 3.39
C LEU A 691 20.90 8.04 3.15
N PHE A 692 19.72 8.37 3.69
CA PHE A 692 18.49 7.64 3.43
C PHE A 692 18.09 7.73 1.96
N PHE A 693 17.96 8.95 1.41
CA PHE A 693 17.58 9.14 0.01
C PHE A 693 18.64 8.60 -0.95
N PHE A 694 19.92 8.77 -0.60
CA PHE A 694 21.01 8.19 -1.36
C PHE A 694 20.95 6.66 -1.33
N GLY A 695 20.80 6.04 -0.14
CA GLY A 695 20.66 4.60 0.01
C GLY A 695 19.46 4.03 -0.73
N PHE A 696 18.32 4.72 -0.70
CA PHE A 696 17.13 4.37 -1.49
C PHE A 696 17.42 4.42 -2.99
N THR A 697 18.04 5.48 -3.47
CA THR A 697 18.40 5.64 -4.89
C THR A 697 19.36 4.53 -5.35
N VAL A 698 20.36 4.20 -4.51
CA VAL A 698 21.33 3.14 -4.78
C VAL A 698 20.67 1.76 -4.76
N ALA A 699 19.72 1.50 -3.85
CA ALA A 699 18.96 0.25 -3.82
C ALA A 699 18.09 0.08 -5.08
N VAL A 700 17.39 1.15 -5.50
CA VAL A 700 16.59 1.15 -6.74
C VAL A 700 17.49 0.96 -7.95
N ALA A 701 18.63 1.64 -8.03
CA ALA A 701 19.60 1.42 -9.10
C ALA A 701 20.09 -0.04 -9.11
N GLY A 702 20.43 -0.60 -7.94
CA GLY A 702 20.82 -2.00 -7.80
C GLY A 702 19.77 -2.97 -8.35
N LEU A 703 18.49 -2.73 -8.06
CA LEU A 703 17.37 -3.52 -8.60
C LEU A 703 17.23 -3.43 -10.11
N VAL A 704 17.27 -2.21 -10.63
CA VAL A 704 17.20 -1.97 -12.08
C VAL A 704 18.34 -2.73 -12.76
N LEU A 705 19.55 -2.70 -12.20
CA LEU A 705 20.68 -3.44 -12.76
C LEU A 705 20.50 -4.96 -12.70
N ILE A 706 19.93 -5.49 -11.60
CA ILE A 706 19.58 -6.92 -11.49
C ILE A 706 18.58 -7.34 -12.56
N GLY A 707 17.56 -6.52 -12.83
CA GLY A 707 16.53 -6.78 -13.84
C GLY A 707 16.97 -6.48 -15.28
N SER A 708 18.01 -5.66 -15.47
CA SER A 708 18.47 -5.26 -16.80
C SER A 708 19.32 -6.34 -17.50
N ASN A 709 19.36 -6.27 -18.83
CA ASN A 709 20.25 -7.08 -19.67
C ASN A 709 21.62 -6.41 -19.94
N PHE A 710 21.84 -5.16 -19.49
CA PHE A 710 22.97 -4.32 -19.94
C PHE A 710 24.23 -4.39 -19.05
N LEU A 711 24.09 -4.74 -17.78
CA LEU A 711 25.19 -4.76 -16.80
C LEU A 711 25.16 -6.07 -16.01
N THR A 712 26.28 -6.44 -15.39
CA THR A 712 26.38 -7.70 -14.63
C THR A 712 25.46 -7.66 -13.40
N PRO A 713 24.54 -8.63 -13.22
CA PRO A 713 23.70 -8.76 -12.04
C PRO A 713 24.49 -8.73 -10.72
N PHE A 714 25.76 -9.15 -10.74
CA PHE A 714 26.68 -9.05 -9.61
C PHE A 714 26.78 -7.63 -9.04
N ILE A 715 27.02 -6.62 -9.88
CA ILE A 715 27.11 -5.22 -9.44
C ILE A 715 25.78 -4.76 -8.86
N GLY A 716 24.67 -5.12 -9.51
CA GLY A 716 23.32 -4.80 -9.02
C GLY A 716 23.07 -5.33 -7.60
N VAL A 717 23.47 -6.58 -7.32
CA VAL A 717 23.38 -7.18 -5.97
C VAL A 717 24.24 -6.44 -4.95
N LEU A 718 25.46 -6.02 -5.31
CA LEU A 718 26.31 -5.23 -4.40
C LEU A 718 25.69 -3.87 -4.06
N LEU A 719 25.21 -3.14 -5.07
CA LEU A 719 24.54 -1.85 -4.87
C LEU A 719 23.29 -2.02 -4.01
N LEU A 720 22.52 -3.07 -4.24
CA LEU A 720 21.35 -3.37 -3.42
C LEU A 720 21.74 -3.58 -1.95
N GLY A 721 22.80 -4.34 -1.67
CA GLY A 721 23.34 -4.51 -0.32
C GLY A 721 23.77 -3.18 0.32
N VAL A 722 24.46 -2.33 -0.43
CA VAL A 722 24.87 -0.98 0.04
C VAL A 722 23.65 -0.12 0.37
N GLY A 723 22.69 -0.05 -0.55
CA GLY A 723 21.48 0.77 -0.38
C GLY A 723 20.65 0.34 0.83
N LEU A 724 20.41 -0.96 0.99
CA LEU A 724 19.70 -1.52 2.14
C LEU A 724 20.45 -1.29 3.45
N GLY A 725 21.78 -1.50 3.46
CA GLY A 725 22.62 -1.24 4.62
C GLY A 725 22.57 0.22 5.09
N LEU A 726 22.56 1.17 4.14
CA LEU A 726 22.40 2.60 4.43
C LEU A 726 21.03 2.92 5.03
N ILE A 727 19.95 2.41 4.43
CA ILE A 727 18.58 2.65 4.92
C ILE A 727 18.43 2.19 6.37
N VAL A 728 18.87 0.97 6.67
CA VAL A 728 18.81 0.41 8.03
C VAL A 728 19.75 1.16 8.97
N GLY A 729 20.99 1.44 8.54
CA GLY A 729 21.99 2.15 9.34
C GLY A 729 21.55 3.57 9.73
N VAL A 730 20.87 4.28 8.82
CA VAL A 730 20.35 5.63 9.06
C VAL A 730 19.33 5.68 10.20
N LEU A 731 18.52 4.62 10.39
CA LEU A 731 17.58 4.55 11.51
C LEU A 731 18.31 4.71 12.86
N LEU A 732 19.51 4.11 12.99
CA LEU A 732 20.34 4.24 14.19
C LEU A 732 20.83 5.68 14.40
N LEU A 733 21.17 6.39 13.32
CA LEU A 733 21.59 7.79 13.35
C LEU A 733 20.43 8.71 13.76
N TRP A 734 19.22 8.52 13.24
CA TRP A 734 18.05 9.30 13.66
C TRP A 734 17.66 9.04 15.12
N VAL A 735 17.71 7.78 15.57
CA VAL A 735 17.50 7.45 16.99
C VAL A 735 18.54 8.15 17.87
N SER A 736 19.81 8.16 17.45
CA SER A 736 20.88 8.87 18.14
C SER A 736 20.63 10.38 18.20
N ALA A 737 20.33 11.02 17.06
CA ALA A 737 20.03 12.44 16.98
C ALA A 737 18.81 12.82 17.85
N ALA A 738 17.78 11.97 17.88
CA ALA A 738 16.59 12.19 18.70
C ALA A 738 16.86 12.11 20.21
N LYS A 739 17.78 11.23 20.62
CA LYS A 739 18.15 11.01 22.03
C LYS A 739 19.32 11.88 22.51
N LEU A 740 19.96 12.65 21.63
CA LEU A 740 21.08 13.51 21.97
C LEU A 740 20.66 14.55 23.02
N ASN A 741 21.37 14.64 24.15
CA ASN A 741 21.06 15.61 25.21
C ASN A 741 21.67 16.98 24.85
N ILE A 742 20.83 18.01 24.71
CA ILE A 742 21.29 19.36 24.37
C ILE A 742 21.56 20.23 25.59
N LEU A 743 21.24 19.77 26.79
CA LEU A 743 21.33 20.58 28.00
C LEU A 743 22.79 20.73 28.47
N THR A 744 23.08 21.80 29.21
CA THR A 744 24.29 21.93 30.06
C THR A 744 24.05 21.23 31.40
N GLN A 745 25.06 21.15 32.28
CA GLN A 745 24.85 20.67 33.66
C GLN A 745 23.83 21.54 34.42
N ALA A 746 23.91 22.86 34.28
CA ALA A 746 22.90 23.78 34.82
C ALA A 746 21.52 23.49 34.21
N GLY A 747 21.43 23.40 32.88
CA GLY A 747 20.19 23.07 32.18
C GLY A 747 19.57 21.74 32.62
N LEU A 748 20.39 20.73 32.94
CA LEU A 748 19.93 19.44 33.43
C LEU A 748 19.34 19.54 34.85
N ILE A 749 19.93 20.36 35.72
CA ILE A 749 19.38 20.66 37.05
C ILE A 749 18.03 21.37 36.91
N HIS A 750 17.94 22.40 36.06
CA HIS A 750 16.67 23.08 35.77
C HIS A 750 15.63 22.10 35.21
N PHE A 751 16.03 21.26 34.24
CA PHE A 751 15.17 20.22 33.68
C PHE A 751 14.64 19.28 34.76
N GLN A 752 15.48 18.80 35.68
CA GLN A 752 15.05 17.93 36.76
C GLN A 752 14.09 18.64 37.73
N ARG A 753 14.35 19.91 38.07
CA ARG A 753 13.45 20.70 38.93
C ARG A 753 12.08 20.87 38.29
N TRP A 754 12.05 21.27 37.03
CA TRP A 754 10.81 21.40 36.24
C TRP A 754 10.12 20.06 36.01
N GLN A 755 10.86 18.97 35.85
CA GLN A 755 10.29 17.63 35.71
C GLN A 755 9.69 17.15 37.04
N SER A 756 10.29 17.50 38.17
CA SER A 756 9.73 17.24 39.50
C SER A 756 8.42 18.01 39.70
N PHE A 757 8.37 19.29 39.33
CA PHE A 757 7.15 20.09 39.35
C PHE A 757 6.06 19.55 38.40
N ARG A 758 6.41 19.18 37.17
CA ARG A 758 5.50 18.50 36.24
C ARG A 758 4.92 17.23 36.83
N ASN A 759 5.76 16.42 37.49
CA ASN A 759 5.33 15.18 38.14
C ASN A 759 4.41 15.46 39.33
N TYR A 760 4.65 16.54 40.09
CA TYR A 760 3.76 17.00 41.14
C TYR A 760 2.38 17.36 40.58
N LEU A 761 2.31 18.21 39.55
CA LEU A 761 1.05 18.55 38.88
C LEU A 761 0.34 17.30 38.33
N GLN A 762 1.08 16.40 37.68
CA GLN A 762 0.52 15.14 37.19
C GLN A 762 -0.01 14.27 38.33
N SER A 763 0.67 14.22 39.48
CA SER A 763 0.22 13.45 40.64
C SER A 763 -1.13 13.95 41.17
N LEU A 764 -1.38 15.26 41.13
CA LEU A 764 -2.65 15.87 41.55
C LEU A 764 -3.81 15.58 40.58
N THR A 765 -3.52 15.29 39.30
CA THR A 765 -4.54 14.87 38.33
C THR A 765 -5.04 13.43 38.53
N LYS A 766 -4.35 12.64 39.36
CA LYS A 766 -4.78 11.28 39.69
C LYS A 766 -5.92 11.31 40.71
N LYS A 767 -6.90 10.43 40.53
CA LYS A 767 -8.10 10.36 41.39
C LYS A 767 -7.76 10.23 42.89
N GLU A 768 -6.74 9.45 43.23
CA GLU A 768 -6.27 9.22 44.61
C GLU A 768 -5.79 10.49 45.32
N ASN A 769 -5.22 11.44 44.59
CA ASN A 769 -4.64 12.68 45.13
C ASN A 769 -5.48 13.92 44.81
N SER A 770 -6.59 13.76 44.08
CA SER A 770 -7.42 14.87 43.59
C SER A 770 -8.04 15.72 44.70
N THR A 771 -8.17 15.16 45.91
CA THR A 771 -8.62 15.88 47.13
C THR A 771 -7.61 16.92 47.64
N LEU A 772 -6.35 16.86 47.18
CA LEU A 772 -5.29 17.82 47.53
C LEU A 772 -5.34 19.09 46.64
N LEU A 773 -6.22 19.15 45.64
CA LEU A 773 -6.35 20.29 44.74
C LEU A 773 -6.89 21.52 45.47
N ARG A 774 -6.26 22.68 45.21
CA ARG A 774 -6.71 23.98 45.72
C ARG A 774 -7.36 24.80 44.62
N PRO A 775 -8.48 25.50 44.88
CA PRO A 775 -9.15 26.35 43.89
C PRO A 775 -8.21 27.36 43.22
N GLU A 776 -7.35 28.03 43.99
CA GLU A 776 -6.43 29.06 43.48
C GLU A 776 -5.38 28.54 42.48
N TRP A 777 -5.13 27.22 42.45
CA TRP A 777 -4.13 26.62 41.58
C TRP A 777 -4.62 26.35 40.17
N LEU A 778 -5.94 26.40 39.92
CA LEU A 778 -6.50 26.15 38.59
C LEU A 778 -5.84 27.09 37.57
N GLU A 779 -6.02 28.40 37.77
CA GLU A 779 -5.49 29.43 36.86
C GLU A 779 -3.98 29.61 37.00
N SER A 780 -3.45 29.51 38.23
CA SER A 780 -2.04 29.72 38.52
C SER A 780 -1.14 28.71 37.77
N PHE A 781 -1.57 27.44 37.67
CA PHE A 781 -0.76 26.38 37.05
C PHE A 781 -1.26 25.93 35.68
N LEU A 782 -2.42 26.40 35.19
CA LEU A 782 -2.92 26.03 33.86
C LEU A 782 -1.94 26.33 32.71
N PRO A 783 -1.23 27.47 32.65
CA PRO A 783 -0.23 27.71 31.59
C PRO A 783 0.90 26.67 31.61
N TYR A 784 1.41 26.31 32.79
CA TYR A 784 2.44 25.28 32.96
C TYR A 784 1.91 23.89 32.63
N ALA A 785 0.71 23.53 33.11
CA ALA A 785 0.04 22.29 32.77
C ALA A 785 -0.14 22.16 31.24
N MET A 786 -0.51 23.24 30.56
CA MET A 786 -0.60 23.27 29.10
C MET A 786 0.76 23.03 28.44
N ALA A 787 1.80 23.76 28.85
CA ALA A 787 3.15 23.59 28.32
C ALA A 787 3.70 22.16 28.52
N PHE A 788 3.32 21.50 29.61
CA PHE A 788 3.74 20.13 29.94
C PHE A 788 2.87 19.03 29.30
N GLY A 789 1.84 19.41 28.53
CA GLY A 789 0.89 18.47 27.91
C GLY A 789 -0.12 17.85 28.88
N LEU A 790 -0.36 18.49 30.03
CA LEU A 790 -1.29 18.08 31.08
C LEU A 790 -2.58 18.93 31.10
N GLY A 791 -2.73 19.94 30.24
CA GLY A 791 -3.84 20.92 30.30
C GLY A 791 -5.24 20.32 30.43
N ASP A 792 -5.61 19.34 29.59
CA ASP A 792 -6.92 18.67 29.67
C ASP A 792 -7.10 17.86 30.97
N GLN A 793 -6.04 17.15 31.39
CA GLN A 793 -6.05 16.34 32.61
C GLN A 793 -6.16 17.24 33.86
N TRP A 794 -5.52 18.40 33.81
CA TRP A 794 -5.54 19.41 34.87
C TRP A 794 -6.96 19.93 35.10
N VAL A 795 -7.62 20.46 34.07
CA VAL A 795 -8.99 20.98 34.20
C VAL A 795 -9.98 19.89 34.58
N LYS A 796 -9.81 18.68 34.02
CA LYS A 796 -10.66 17.53 34.36
C LYS A 796 -10.57 17.16 35.85
N ALA A 797 -9.38 17.21 36.44
CA ALA A 797 -9.19 16.84 37.84
C ALA A 797 -10.01 17.73 38.79
N TYR A 798 -10.12 19.05 38.52
CA TYR A 798 -10.97 19.97 39.28
C TYR A 798 -12.45 19.63 39.15
N ARG A 799 -12.91 19.33 37.93
CA ARG A 799 -14.29 18.90 37.69
C ARG A 799 -14.63 17.63 38.45
N ASP A 800 -13.73 16.65 38.44
CA ASP A 800 -13.97 15.32 39.02
C ASP A 800 -14.15 15.40 40.56
N VAL A 801 -13.63 16.45 41.22
CA VAL A 801 -13.82 16.71 42.66
C VAL A 801 -14.87 17.78 42.97
N GLY A 802 -15.59 18.26 41.96
CA GLY A 802 -16.64 19.28 42.12
C GLY A 802 -16.14 20.69 42.42
N LEU A 803 -14.85 20.98 42.17
CA LEU A 803 -14.31 22.33 42.26
C LEU A 803 -14.68 23.14 41.01
N SER A 804 -14.78 24.46 41.16
CA SER A 804 -15.04 25.37 40.05
C SER A 804 -13.95 25.26 39.00
N THR A 805 -14.36 25.12 37.73
CA THR A 805 -13.50 25.17 36.54
C THR A 805 -13.60 26.50 35.81
N ILE A 806 -14.30 27.48 36.40
CA ILE A 806 -14.53 28.79 35.79
C ILE A 806 -13.22 29.58 35.78
N LEU A 807 -12.87 30.13 34.62
CA LEU A 807 -11.70 30.99 34.44
C LEU A 807 -12.09 32.46 34.53
N SER A 808 -11.44 33.22 35.42
CA SER A 808 -11.74 34.63 35.72
C SER A 808 -11.52 35.57 34.52
N TRP A 809 -10.62 35.21 33.61
CA TRP A 809 -10.24 35.99 32.43
C TRP A 809 -10.93 35.53 31.13
N ALA A 810 -11.80 34.52 31.20
CA ALA A 810 -12.59 34.03 30.07
C ALA A 810 -14.10 34.14 30.35
N TYR A 811 -14.84 34.83 29.50
CA TYR A 811 -16.25 35.19 29.74
C TYR A 811 -17.14 35.02 28.50
N THR A 812 -18.46 34.96 28.69
CA THR A 812 -19.44 35.09 27.59
C THR A 812 -19.91 36.54 27.44
N ALA A 813 -20.58 36.88 26.34
CA ALA A 813 -21.19 38.20 26.13
C ALA A 813 -22.17 38.67 27.26
N GLY A 814 -22.56 37.78 28.19
CA GLY A 814 -23.35 38.10 29.38
C GLY A 814 -22.55 38.22 30.69
N ASP A 815 -21.22 38.36 30.61
CA ASP A 815 -20.27 38.50 31.74
C ASP A 815 -20.24 37.30 32.72
N SER A 816 -20.73 36.15 32.28
CA SER A 816 -20.57 34.88 33.00
C SER A 816 -19.23 34.23 32.65
N GLY A 817 -18.50 33.78 33.67
CA GLY A 817 -17.22 33.09 33.48
C GLY A 817 -17.37 31.75 32.75
N ILE A 818 -16.33 31.36 32.01
CA ILE A 818 -16.30 30.17 31.15
C ILE A 818 -15.63 28.98 31.85
N ASP A 819 -16.22 27.79 31.73
CA ASP A 819 -15.57 26.53 32.12
C ASP A 819 -14.30 26.29 31.27
N GLY A 820 -13.15 26.14 31.92
CA GLY A 820 -11.85 25.99 31.30
C GLY A 820 -11.72 24.80 30.34
N SER A 821 -12.59 23.79 30.42
CA SER A 821 -12.60 22.67 29.46
C SER A 821 -13.07 23.09 28.07
N ILE A 822 -13.89 24.14 27.98
CA ILE A 822 -14.33 24.71 26.71
C ILE A 822 -13.12 25.35 26.04
N LEU A 823 -12.28 26.05 26.80
CA LEU A 823 -11.05 26.65 26.30
C LEU A 823 -10.02 25.60 25.86
N THR A 824 -9.74 24.58 26.67
CA THR A 824 -8.78 23.54 26.27
C THR A 824 -9.27 22.76 25.04
N ALA A 825 -10.58 22.52 24.94
CA ALA A 825 -11.19 21.94 23.75
C ALA A 825 -11.00 22.83 22.51
N VAL A 826 -11.23 24.14 22.59
CA VAL A 826 -11.04 25.07 21.46
C VAL A 826 -9.57 25.15 21.04
N ILE A 827 -8.64 25.20 22.00
CA ILE A 827 -7.19 25.17 21.73
C ILE A 827 -6.81 23.88 21.00
N SER A 828 -7.32 22.73 21.45
CA SER A 828 -7.06 21.44 20.80
C SER A 828 -7.54 21.41 19.34
N THR A 829 -8.71 22.00 19.04
CA THR A 829 -9.26 22.03 17.68
C THR A 829 -8.55 23.02 16.76
N SER A 830 -8.05 24.14 17.30
CA SER A 830 -7.37 25.20 16.53
C SER A 830 -6.03 24.75 15.92
N THR A 831 -5.48 23.62 16.36
CA THR A 831 -4.16 23.11 15.92
C THR A 831 -4.22 22.21 14.67
N VAL A 832 -5.42 21.83 14.19
CA VAL A 832 -5.62 20.75 13.21
C VAL A 832 -5.77 21.23 11.75
N ASP A 833 -6.28 22.43 11.51
CA ASP A 833 -6.74 22.88 10.18
C ASP A 833 -5.64 23.39 9.21
N ALA A 834 -4.35 23.40 9.59
CA ALA A 834 -3.33 24.19 8.89
C ALA A 834 -2.25 23.44 8.07
N SER A 835 -2.34 22.12 7.82
CA SER A 835 -1.17 21.30 7.40
C SER A 835 -1.31 20.31 6.21
N GLY A 836 -2.27 20.44 5.29
CA GLY A 836 -2.43 19.51 4.15
C GLY A 836 -2.21 20.11 2.76
N GLY A 837 -1.18 19.67 2.02
CA GLY A 837 -1.03 19.93 0.58
C GLY A 837 0.13 19.18 -0.10
N GLY A 838 -0.18 18.27 -1.05
CA GLY A 838 0.73 17.76 -2.11
C GLY A 838 0.98 16.24 -2.19
N GLY A 839 0.35 15.54 -3.15
CA GLY A 839 0.74 14.21 -3.69
C GLY A 839 1.73 14.34 -4.86
N GLY A 840 2.26 13.33 -5.57
CA GLY A 840 2.00 11.90 -5.78
C GLY A 840 2.42 11.60 -7.24
N GLY A 841 2.94 10.40 -7.57
CA GLY A 841 3.17 9.97 -8.95
C GLY A 841 4.23 8.88 -9.13
N GLY A 842 3.84 7.76 -9.77
CA GLY A 842 4.70 6.68 -10.28
C GLY A 842 4.19 6.23 -11.65
N ASP A 843 4.97 5.42 -12.38
CA ASP A 843 4.65 4.84 -13.70
C ASP A 843 5.27 3.43 -13.85
N GLY A 844 4.70 2.57 -14.73
CA GLY A 844 5.00 1.13 -14.92
C GLY A 844 5.03 0.60 -16.39
N SER A 845 4.60 -0.69 -16.58
CA SER A 845 4.34 -1.53 -17.81
C SER A 845 5.38 -2.64 -18.18
N GLY A 846 5.10 -3.81 -18.85
CA GLY A 846 3.93 -4.44 -19.56
C GLY A 846 4.23 -5.86 -20.19
N GLY A 847 3.28 -6.51 -20.95
CA GLY A 847 3.36 -7.83 -21.72
C GLY A 847 2.14 -8.09 -22.71
N GLY A 848 2.19 -9.01 -23.74
CA GLY A 848 1.25 -9.07 -24.94
C GLY A 848 0.56 -10.42 -25.42
N SER A 849 -0.25 -10.42 -26.53
CA SER A 849 -1.46 -11.29 -26.88
C SER A 849 -1.76 -11.67 -28.40
N SER A 850 -2.88 -12.38 -28.77
CA SER A 850 -3.34 -12.68 -30.17
C SER A 850 -4.87 -12.48 -30.44
N GLY A 851 -5.32 -12.07 -31.65
CA GLY A 851 -6.75 -11.76 -31.94
C GLY A 851 -7.12 -11.31 -33.39
N ALA A 852 -8.35 -10.80 -33.62
CA ALA A 852 -8.87 -10.30 -34.92
C ALA A 852 -9.80 -9.07 -34.74
N GLY A 853 -9.90 -8.16 -35.72
CA GLY A 853 -10.61 -6.86 -35.57
C GLY A 853 -11.31 -6.28 -36.80
#